data_AF-A0A5C4T9T6-F1
#
_entry.id   AF-A0A5C4T9T6-F1
#
_cell.length_a   1.000
_cell.length_b   1.000
_cell.length_c   1.000
_cell.angle_alpha   90.00
_cell.angle_beta   90.00
_cell.angle_gamma   90.00
#
_symmetry.space_group_name_H-M   'P 1'
#
loop_
_entity.id
_entity.type
_entity.pdbx_description
1 polymer ?
#
loop_
_entity_poly.entity_id
_entity_poly.type
_entity_poly.pdbx_seq_one_letter_code
_entity_poly.pdbx_strand_id
1 'polypeptide(L)'
;MHKRWKAKPEHKGYMALVLHAHLPYIRHADRDDVMEERWFYEAMTETYLPLIEVFDRLAGDGIDYRVTFSMTPTLLSLCADPLMQRRYAAHLERLIGLADKEAERLRNDDRLHPLAAMYAARFRQLMELYESCGRNVVAAFRRLQDDGKLEIMTSAATHGYLPLMKTEEAIRAQIRTGIREYERHFGRRPTGIWLPECAYTPGIDRLLKMEGILYFIGDASAVEYASPAPNRKLLAPLMTPYGVTVFPRDPESSEQVWSATDGYPGHYDYREYYRDIGWDLGWNDAEEWEYIRPYVLPTKERVNTGLKYYRITGSGQHREPYNPDWARQAAADQADHFLRCRERQADTWSEWLDRLPIIVSPYDAELFGHWWYEGPTWLEMLCRKMYHDQQSVRMITPGEYLQNYPVADTGSVNESSWGRNHSSEVWLQRDNDWIYRHLHEAEDRMIAIATRHARLKGSAAIPTAQLKRALNQAGRELLLAQSSDWAFIMDSRTVVDYAIRRTKDHLGCFNRLCGMIEDGRIEETFLGALERRNNCFPELDYKDYISVLPASPIPQLPDVRAKPNTFMLAWEYPPKYVGGLSRAVADLAEALAARGETVHVVTTSFEGAPAFELRNGVYVHRLPVLCSGDTDFYHWTFEMNLAMVDYLVSWREDGGRIDLLHAHDWMVLHAARELKHSYGLPLVATIHATEWGRQQGKLHGELQHRIHGLEWKLTYEANRVFVCSRHMKEEVVRLFQLPDDKVDIIPNGIHIPGRSGGDGRPEWQDRMERYGAGAVVSDARNRWFDPGDRIILFVGRLVYEKGVQVLLDAMPSVLARVPGAKLVIAGAGPMRGTLERRAAETGAGHRISFWGFIDDETKSRLYEAVDLCVFPSLYEPFGIVALEAMASRKPLVVSDTGGLADLVEHGSDGYKALPGHVESLAWHVTELLSDPAAAAEMSARAYEKVLSKYDPAAIAEQVQAHYDRLTGRMRRLVPEPIMVPQK
;
A
#
# COMPACT_ATOMS: atom_id res chain seq x y z
N MET A 1 4.92 -5.27 -64.22
CA MET A 1 4.68 -6.56 -63.54
C MET A 1 4.42 -6.29 -62.06
N HIS A 2 3.15 -6.20 -61.66
CA HIS A 2 2.78 -6.10 -60.24
C HIS A 2 3.11 -7.42 -59.54
N LYS A 3 4.16 -7.42 -58.69
CA LYS A 3 4.37 -8.52 -57.74
C LYS A 3 3.14 -8.58 -56.85
N ARG A 4 2.33 -9.64 -57.00
CA ARG A 4 1.30 -10.03 -56.02
C ARG A 4 2.01 -10.19 -54.69
N TRP A 5 1.76 -9.29 -53.75
CA TRP A 5 2.14 -9.49 -52.36
C TRP A 5 1.37 -10.73 -51.89
N LYS A 6 2.06 -11.82 -51.53
CA LYS A 6 1.43 -12.91 -50.80
C LYS A 6 0.84 -12.29 -49.52
N ALA A 7 -0.43 -12.57 -49.23
CA ALA A 7 -1.00 -12.21 -47.94
C ALA A 7 -0.11 -12.82 -46.84
N LYS A 8 0.22 -12.03 -45.81
CA LYS A 8 1.01 -12.55 -44.67
C LYS A 8 0.24 -13.71 -44.02
N PRO A 9 0.94 -14.77 -43.59
CA PRO A 9 0.28 -15.87 -42.88
C PRO A 9 -0.38 -15.37 -41.59
N GLU A 10 -1.46 -16.00 -41.18
CA GLU A 10 -2.14 -15.74 -39.92
C GLU A 10 -1.22 -16.18 -38.76
N HIS A 11 -0.87 -15.25 -37.87
CA HIS A 11 0.05 -15.53 -36.78
C HIS A 11 -0.66 -16.27 -35.63
N LYS A 12 0.05 -17.20 -35.03
CA LYS A 12 -0.38 -18.08 -33.94
C LYS A 12 0.21 -17.71 -32.58
N GLY A 13 1.11 -16.74 -32.51
CA GLY A 13 1.70 -16.26 -31.26
C GLY A 13 2.42 -14.93 -31.44
N TYR A 14 2.84 -14.36 -30.32
CA TYR A 14 3.60 -13.13 -30.25
C TYR A 14 4.95 -13.32 -29.58
N MET A 15 5.92 -12.48 -29.94
CA MET A 15 7.20 -12.36 -29.24
C MET A 15 7.44 -10.90 -28.85
N ALA A 16 7.74 -10.67 -27.57
CA ALA A 16 8.09 -9.37 -27.04
C ALA A 16 9.56 -9.36 -26.67
N LEU A 17 10.37 -8.68 -27.50
CA LEU A 17 11.76 -8.39 -27.19
C LEU A 17 11.82 -7.20 -26.23
N VAL A 18 12.43 -7.38 -25.06
CA VAL A 18 12.59 -6.32 -24.05
C VAL A 18 14.08 -6.11 -23.78
N LEU A 19 14.57 -4.89 -23.95
CA LEU A 19 15.96 -4.53 -23.66
C LEU A 19 16.01 -3.58 -22.46
N HIS A 20 16.77 -3.94 -21.44
CA HIS A 20 16.94 -3.13 -20.23
C HIS A 20 18.25 -2.36 -20.27
N ALA A 21 18.20 -1.04 -20.45
CA ALA A 21 19.37 -0.17 -20.45
C ALA A 21 19.54 0.55 -19.11
N HIS A 22 20.63 0.23 -18.42
CA HIS A 22 20.92 0.76 -17.11
C HIS A 22 22.41 1.06 -16.90
N LEU A 23 22.67 2.21 -16.28
CA LEU A 23 23.94 2.52 -15.64
C LEU A 23 23.67 3.22 -14.30
N PRO A 24 24.46 2.92 -13.26
CA PRO A 24 24.44 3.71 -12.02
C PRO A 24 24.80 5.15 -12.31
N TYR A 25 24.43 6.07 -11.42
CA TYR A 25 24.79 7.47 -11.61
C TYR A 25 26.28 7.71 -11.37
N ILE A 26 27.09 7.74 -12.43
CA ILE A 26 28.57 7.74 -12.38
C ILE A 26 29.20 9.08 -12.77
N ARG A 27 28.46 10.19 -12.69
CA ARG A 27 28.96 11.54 -13.05
C ARG A 27 29.86 12.14 -11.97
N HIS A 28 31.08 12.53 -12.32
CA HIS A 28 32.03 13.23 -11.44
C HIS A 28 32.36 14.64 -11.97
N ALA A 29 31.85 15.67 -11.31
CA ALA A 29 32.03 17.05 -11.74
C ALA A 29 33.44 17.60 -11.46
N ASP A 30 34.14 17.03 -10.49
CA ASP A 30 35.40 17.52 -9.92
C ASP A 30 36.66 16.96 -10.59
N ARG A 31 36.53 15.86 -11.34
CA ARG A 31 37.64 15.17 -12.02
C ARG A 31 37.20 14.59 -13.36
N ASP A 32 38.12 14.47 -14.31
CA ASP A 32 37.90 13.93 -15.66
C ASP A 32 38.71 12.65 -15.95
N ASP A 33 39.41 12.12 -14.95
CA ASP A 33 40.25 10.92 -15.01
C ASP A 33 39.62 9.68 -14.32
N VAL A 34 38.31 9.73 -14.06
CA VAL A 34 37.60 8.70 -13.30
C VAL A 34 37.25 7.51 -14.20
N MET A 35 37.70 6.31 -13.82
CA MET A 35 37.56 5.09 -14.62
C MET A 35 36.10 4.73 -14.87
N GLU A 36 35.24 4.92 -13.88
CA GLU A 36 33.84 4.46 -13.93
C GLU A 36 33.01 5.23 -14.95
N GLU A 37 33.37 6.48 -15.32
CA GLU A 37 32.71 7.19 -16.43
C GLU A 37 32.91 6.50 -17.79
N ARG A 38 33.93 5.65 -17.91
CA ARG A 38 34.16 4.88 -19.13
C ARG A 38 33.05 3.88 -19.41
N TRP A 39 32.36 3.36 -18.39
CA TRP A 39 31.20 2.50 -18.58
C TRP A 39 30.12 3.19 -19.41
N PHE A 40 29.90 4.49 -19.18
CA PHE A 40 28.99 5.29 -20.00
C PHE A 40 29.51 5.46 -21.44
N TYR A 41 30.79 5.73 -21.63
CA TYR A 41 31.37 5.92 -22.96
C TYR A 41 31.34 4.63 -23.80
N GLU A 42 31.63 3.50 -23.17
CA GLU A 42 31.61 2.18 -23.78
C GLU A 42 30.18 1.76 -24.14
N ALA A 43 29.21 1.92 -23.23
CA ALA A 43 27.80 1.64 -23.52
C ALA A 43 27.23 2.53 -24.64
N MET A 44 27.57 3.82 -24.66
CA MET A 44 27.16 4.73 -25.74
C MET A 44 27.71 4.30 -27.11
N THR A 45 29.01 3.95 -27.16
CA THR A 45 29.73 3.63 -28.40
C THR A 45 29.39 2.25 -28.94
N GLU A 46 29.31 1.27 -28.06
CA GLU A 46 29.16 -0.14 -28.45
C GLU A 46 27.70 -0.59 -28.47
N THR A 47 26.79 0.06 -27.72
CA THR A 47 25.40 -0.39 -27.57
C THR A 47 24.39 0.66 -28.07
N TYR A 48 24.27 1.82 -27.42
CA TYR A 48 23.11 2.69 -27.64
C TYR A 48 23.09 3.36 -29.01
N LEU A 49 24.22 3.90 -29.49
CA LEU A 49 24.30 4.46 -30.84
C LEU A 49 24.14 3.37 -31.92
N PRO A 50 24.81 2.20 -31.83
CA PRO A 50 24.55 1.08 -32.73
C PRO A 50 23.09 0.61 -32.76
N LEU A 51 22.39 0.56 -31.63
CA LEU A 51 20.98 0.18 -31.59
C LEU A 51 20.09 1.24 -32.26
N ILE A 52 20.32 2.53 -32.01
CA ILE A 52 19.62 3.62 -32.72
C ILE A 52 19.80 3.48 -34.23
N GLU A 53 21.04 3.22 -34.67
CA GLU A 53 21.36 3.03 -36.08
C GLU A 53 20.61 1.83 -36.69
N VAL A 54 20.55 0.70 -35.98
CA VAL A 54 19.78 -0.49 -36.40
C VAL A 54 18.29 -0.16 -36.52
N PHE A 55 17.71 0.50 -35.52
CA PHE A 55 16.30 0.88 -35.52
C PHE A 55 15.98 1.84 -36.66
N ASP A 56 16.83 2.84 -36.90
CA ASP A 56 16.66 3.79 -38.00
C ASP A 56 16.76 3.11 -39.37
N ARG A 57 17.70 2.17 -39.55
CA ARG A 57 17.78 1.36 -40.78
C ARG A 57 16.53 0.51 -41.00
N LEU A 58 16.07 -0.20 -39.97
CA LEU A 58 14.86 -1.02 -40.04
C LEU A 58 13.62 -0.17 -40.39
N ALA A 59 13.47 1.00 -39.76
CA ALA A 59 12.39 1.92 -40.05
C ALA A 59 12.48 2.49 -41.47
N GLY A 60 13.68 2.90 -41.91
CA GLY A 60 13.95 3.42 -43.26
C GLY A 60 13.66 2.40 -44.36
N ASP A 61 13.89 1.12 -44.09
CA ASP A 61 13.59 0.01 -45.01
C ASP A 61 12.11 -0.43 -44.97
N GLY A 62 11.27 0.21 -44.15
CA GLY A 62 9.85 -0.10 -44.04
C GLY A 62 9.54 -1.40 -43.29
N ILE A 63 10.47 -1.88 -42.45
CA ILE A 63 10.26 -3.07 -41.61
C ILE A 63 9.28 -2.74 -40.46
N ASP A 64 8.23 -3.54 -40.31
CA ASP A 64 7.27 -3.42 -39.20
C ASP A 64 7.73 -4.27 -38.01
N TYR A 65 8.68 -3.74 -37.24
CA TYR A 65 9.18 -4.36 -36.01
C TYR A 65 8.57 -3.70 -34.75
N ARG A 66 8.65 -4.40 -33.62
CA ARG A 66 8.29 -3.91 -32.28
C ARG A 66 9.36 -4.33 -31.29
N VAL A 67 9.88 -3.39 -30.52
CA VAL A 67 10.83 -3.66 -29.42
C VAL A 67 10.44 -2.82 -28.21
N THR A 68 10.52 -3.41 -27.03
CA THR A 68 10.35 -2.69 -25.77
C THR A 68 11.73 -2.34 -25.22
N PHE A 69 11.93 -1.10 -24.81
CA PHE A 69 13.21 -0.61 -24.32
C PHE A 69 13.01 0.04 -22.95
N SER A 70 13.68 -0.43 -21.90
CA SER A 70 13.69 0.24 -20.60
C SER A 70 14.88 1.18 -20.54
N MET A 71 14.66 2.45 -20.22
CA MET A 71 15.74 3.40 -19.92
C MET A 71 15.60 3.85 -18.47
N THR A 72 16.60 3.50 -17.65
CA THR A 72 16.59 3.90 -16.24
C THR A 72 16.73 5.42 -16.08
N PRO A 73 16.11 6.03 -15.06
CA PRO A 73 16.18 7.48 -14.84
C PRO A 73 17.60 8.01 -14.62
N THR A 74 18.50 7.23 -14.02
CA THR A 74 19.93 7.58 -13.92
C THR A 74 20.60 7.68 -15.29
N LEU A 75 20.34 6.72 -16.18
CA LEU A 75 20.85 6.74 -17.54
C LEU A 75 20.29 7.93 -18.33
N LEU A 76 19.00 8.22 -18.21
CA LEU A 76 18.38 9.41 -18.82
C LEU A 76 19.05 10.70 -18.33
N SER A 77 19.35 10.79 -17.03
CA SER A 77 20.07 11.92 -16.46
C SER A 77 21.50 12.05 -17.02
N LEU A 78 22.22 10.95 -17.21
CA LEU A 78 23.57 10.95 -17.80
C LEU A 78 23.57 11.36 -19.27
N CYS A 79 22.68 10.78 -20.08
CA CYS A 79 22.57 11.09 -21.52
C CYS A 79 22.20 12.56 -21.78
N ALA A 80 21.42 13.16 -20.90
CA ALA A 80 20.99 14.55 -21.00
C ALA A 80 21.92 15.58 -20.35
N ASP A 81 22.94 15.13 -19.59
CA ASP A 81 23.84 16.04 -18.86
C ASP A 81 24.89 16.68 -19.79
N PRO A 82 24.99 18.02 -19.87
CA PRO A 82 25.91 18.68 -20.80
C PRO A 82 27.40 18.40 -20.54
N LEU A 83 27.80 18.06 -19.30
CA LEU A 83 29.20 17.68 -19.02
C LEU A 83 29.48 16.31 -19.62
N MET A 84 28.59 15.34 -19.39
CA MET A 84 28.73 13.98 -19.94
C MET A 84 28.73 13.98 -21.47
N GLN A 85 27.86 14.79 -22.10
CA GLN A 85 27.81 14.92 -23.57
C GLN A 85 29.13 15.45 -24.16
N ARG A 86 29.72 16.47 -23.53
CA ARG A 86 31.03 17.01 -23.97
C ARG A 86 32.14 16.00 -23.77
N ARG A 87 32.18 15.30 -22.64
CA ARG A 87 33.21 14.30 -22.35
C ARG A 87 33.12 13.10 -23.28
N TYR A 88 31.90 12.63 -23.56
CA TYR A 88 31.71 11.54 -24.49
C TYR A 88 32.14 11.91 -25.92
N ALA A 89 31.78 13.10 -26.41
CA ALA A 89 32.26 13.58 -27.70
C ALA A 89 33.80 13.61 -27.76
N ALA A 90 34.46 14.17 -26.74
CA ALA A 90 35.93 14.19 -26.66
C ALA A 90 36.55 12.78 -26.58
N HIS A 91 35.89 11.85 -25.88
CA HIS A 91 36.30 10.45 -25.85
C HIS A 91 36.24 9.81 -27.23
N LEU A 92 35.14 10.01 -27.96
CA LEU A 92 34.95 9.45 -29.30
C LEU A 92 35.93 10.06 -30.31
N GLU A 93 36.21 11.37 -30.23
CA GLU A 93 37.28 12.03 -31.01
C GLU A 93 38.66 11.41 -30.74
N ARG A 94 38.99 11.18 -29.46
CA ARG A 94 40.25 10.51 -29.06
C ARG A 94 40.33 9.09 -29.62
N LEU A 95 39.21 8.37 -29.65
CA LEU A 95 39.13 7.02 -30.18
C LEU A 95 39.26 6.98 -31.72
N ILE A 96 38.66 7.94 -32.44
CA ILE A 96 38.88 8.14 -33.89
C ILE A 96 40.37 8.37 -34.16
N GLY A 97 41.01 9.25 -33.39
CA GLY A 97 42.44 9.54 -33.53
C GLY A 97 43.33 8.32 -33.25
N LEU A 98 42.95 7.44 -32.31
CA LEU A 98 43.65 6.17 -32.07
C LEU A 98 43.44 5.19 -33.23
N ALA A 99 42.21 5.06 -33.74
CA ALA A 99 41.90 4.16 -34.84
C ALA A 99 42.62 4.57 -36.14
N ASP A 100 42.75 5.86 -36.42
CA ASP A 100 43.54 6.36 -37.57
C ASP A 100 45.04 6.03 -37.43
N LYS A 101 45.59 6.16 -36.21
CA LYS A 101 46.97 5.77 -35.92
C LYS A 101 47.18 4.27 -36.05
N GLU A 102 46.22 3.45 -35.63
CA GLU A 102 46.28 2.01 -35.80
C GLU A 102 46.22 1.61 -37.29
N ALA A 103 45.37 2.28 -38.08
CA ALA A 103 45.32 2.04 -39.52
C ALA A 103 46.66 2.34 -40.20
N GLU A 104 47.37 3.38 -39.75
CA GLU A 104 48.74 3.68 -40.20
C GLU A 104 49.74 2.61 -39.72
N ARG A 105 49.76 2.30 -38.42
CA ARG A 105 50.70 1.36 -37.80
C ARG A 105 50.61 -0.02 -38.44
N LEU A 106 49.38 -0.45 -38.76
CA LEU A 106 49.09 -1.76 -39.34
C LEU A 106 49.05 -1.75 -40.86
N ARG A 107 49.44 -0.67 -41.56
CA ARG A 107 49.34 -0.54 -43.04
C ARG A 107 49.96 -1.69 -43.83
N ASN A 108 50.96 -2.38 -43.26
CA ASN A 108 51.65 -3.52 -43.87
C ASN A 108 51.20 -4.90 -43.31
N ASP A 109 50.21 -4.96 -42.40
CA ASP A 109 49.60 -6.20 -41.93
C ASP A 109 48.29 -6.46 -42.69
N ASP A 110 48.34 -7.32 -43.70
CA ASP A 110 47.21 -7.64 -44.58
C ASP A 110 45.99 -8.22 -43.83
N ARG A 111 46.18 -8.74 -42.61
CA ARG A 111 45.10 -9.34 -41.81
C ARG A 111 44.44 -8.33 -40.88
N LEU A 112 45.22 -7.43 -40.26
CA LEU A 112 44.71 -6.49 -39.25
C LEU A 112 44.41 -5.10 -39.81
N HIS A 113 45.07 -4.68 -40.89
CA HIS A 113 44.82 -3.36 -41.51
C HIS A 113 43.34 -3.13 -41.87
N PRO A 114 42.62 -4.09 -42.49
CA PRO A 114 41.21 -3.89 -42.82
C PRO A 114 40.33 -3.66 -41.59
N LEU A 115 40.67 -4.30 -40.46
CA LEU A 115 39.94 -4.13 -39.19
C LEU A 115 40.20 -2.76 -38.57
N ALA A 116 41.45 -2.29 -38.59
CA ALA A 116 41.79 -0.95 -38.12
C ALA A 116 41.06 0.13 -38.94
N ALA A 117 41.03 -0.02 -40.28
CA ALA A 117 40.27 0.85 -41.17
C ALA A 117 38.75 0.79 -40.91
N MET A 118 38.21 -0.41 -40.64
CA MET A 118 36.81 -0.60 -40.27
C MET A 118 36.46 0.17 -39.00
N TYR A 119 37.27 0.08 -37.95
CA TYR A 119 37.04 0.82 -36.71
C TYR A 119 37.10 2.33 -36.90
N ALA A 120 38.08 2.82 -37.66
CA ALA A 120 38.21 4.24 -37.97
C ALA A 120 37.00 4.78 -38.74
N ALA A 121 36.43 4.00 -39.66
CA ALA A 121 35.17 4.34 -40.33
C ALA A 121 33.98 4.27 -39.36
N ARG A 122 33.90 3.22 -38.53
CA ARG A 122 32.82 3.01 -37.57
C ARG A 122 32.70 4.15 -36.57
N PHE A 123 33.80 4.57 -35.95
CA PHE A 123 33.76 5.65 -34.96
C PHE A 123 33.38 7.00 -35.57
N ARG A 124 33.76 7.28 -36.82
CA ARG A 124 33.29 8.47 -37.54
C ARG A 124 31.78 8.43 -37.79
N GLN A 125 31.25 7.28 -38.23
CA GLN A 125 29.80 7.10 -38.41
C GLN A 125 29.04 7.30 -37.08
N LEU A 126 29.56 6.76 -35.98
CA LEU A 126 28.96 6.95 -34.66
C LEU A 126 29.02 8.43 -34.21
N MET A 127 30.10 9.14 -34.51
CA MET A 127 30.18 10.57 -34.25
C MET A 127 29.15 11.35 -35.07
N GLU A 128 29.04 11.08 -36.37
CA GLU A 128 28.03 11.70 -37.24
C GLU A 128 26.61 11.45 -36.72
N LEU A 129 26.31 10.21 -36.32
CA LEU A 129 25.02 9.86 -35.72
C LEU A 129 24.78 10.61 -34.40
N TYR A 130 25.79 10.68 -33.52
CA TYR A 130 25.70 11.39 -32.25
C TYR A 130 25.50 12.90 -32.44
N GLU A 131 26.16 13.51 -33.41
CA GLU A 131 25.94 14.92 -33.77
C GLU A 131 24.54 15.13 -34.36
N SER A 132 24.05 14.19 -35.19
CA SER A 132 22.73 14.29 -35.82
C SER A 132 21.58 14.28 -34.81
N CYS A 133 21.76 13.65 -33.64
CA CYS A 133 20.80 13.70 -32.54
C CYS A 133 21.05 14.85 -31.55
N GLY A 134 21.87 15.84 -31.93
CA GLY A 134 22.20 16.99 -31.10
C GLY A 134 22.98 16.60 -29.84
N ARG A 135 23.78 15.53 -29.93
CA ARG A 135 24.53 14.93 -28.81
C ARG A 135 23.66 14.42 -27.66
N ASN A 136 22.37 14.15 -27.92
CA ASN A 136 21.46 13.60 -26.92
C ASN A 136 20.66 12.42 -27.51
N VAL A 137 21.12 11.21 -27.22
CA VAL A 137 20.50 9.97 -27.70
C VAL A 137 19.06 9.77 -27.22
N VAL A 138 18.65 10.40 -26.12
CA VAL A 138 17.27 10.33 -25.59
C VAL A 138 16.28 10.88 -26.63
N ALA A 139 16.67 11.90 -27.40
CA ALA A 139 15.83 12.46 -28.45
C ALA A 139 15.57 11.46 -29.59
N ALA A 140 16.58 10.63 -29.93
CA ALA A 140 16.44 9.61 -30.96
C ALA A 140 15.50 8.47 -30.49
N PHE A 141 15.65 8.00 -29.25
CA PHE A 141 14.73 7.03 -28.67
C PHE A 141 13.29 7.55 -28.58
N ARG A 142 13.10 8.81 -28.17
CA ARG A 142 11.78 9.45 -28.17
C ARG A 142 11.14 9.47 -29.55
N ARG A 143 11.89 9.85 -30.60
CA ARG A 143 11.39 9.81 -31.99
C ARG A 143 10.92 8.40 -32.37
N LEU A 144 11.73 7.37 -32.10
CA LEU A 144 11.38 5.99 -32.40
C LEU A 144 10.15 5.49 -31.62
N GLN A 145 9.92 6.01 -30.42
CA GLN A 145 8.69 5.77 -29.66
C GLN A 145 7.48 6.51 -30.27
N ASP A 146 7.65 7.76 -30.68
CA ASP A 146 6.62 8.56 -31.35
C ASP A 146 6.18 7.90 -32.68
N ASP A 147 7.11 7.28 -33.40
CA ASP A 147 6.87 6.51 -34.63
C ASP A 147 6.19 5.14 -34.38
N GLY A 148 5.97 4.75 -33.12
CA GLY A 148 5.34 3.49 -32.74
C GLY A 148 6.20 2.24 -32.98
N LYS A 149 7.52 2.42 -33.15
CA LYS A 149 8.47 1.31 -33.34
C LYS A 149 9.01 0.78 -32.02
N LEU A 150 9.19 1.67 -31.04
CA LEU A 150 9.59 1.32 -29.68
C LEU A 150 8.48 1.60 -28.67
N GLU A 151 8.33 0.73 -27.67
CA GLU A 151 7.69 1.08 -26.40
C GLU A 151 8.78 1.32 -25.37
N ILE A 152 8.85 2.52 -24.77
CA ILE A 152 9.87 2.85 -23.77
C ILE A 152 9.28 2.77 -22.36
N MET A 153 9.87 1.93 -21.52
CA MET A 153 9.54 1.78 -20.10
C MET A 153 10.47 2.63 -19.22
N THR A 154 9.99 3.03 -18.05
CA THR A 154 10.83 3.62 -17.00
C THR A 154 11.34 2.54 -16.02
N SER A 155 12.04 2.96 -14.97
CA SER A 155 12.39 2.13 -13.80
C SER A 155 12.34 2.97 -12.52
N ALA A 156 12.69 2.38 -11.38
CA ALA A 156 12.95 3.13 -10.15
C ALA A 156 14.07 4.17 -10.38
N ALA A 157 13.98 5.31 -9.71
CA ALA A 157 14.86 6.47 -9.91
C ALA A 157 16.34 6.11 -10.01
N THR A 158 16.86 5.36 -9.05
CA THR A 158 18.27 4.95 -9.01
C THR A 158 18.46 3.45 -9.14
N HIS A 159 17.47 2.76 -9.72
CA HIS A 159 17.47 1.31 -9.78
C HIS A 159 17.65 0.66 -8.39
N GLY A 160 17.03 1.26 -7.37
CA GLY A 160 17.14 0.73 -6.00
C GLY A 160 16.39 -0.58 -5.84
N TYR A 161 16.97 -1.53 -5.09
CA TYR A 161 16.38 -2.85 -4.90
C TYR A 161 15.15 -2.79 -3.98
N LEU A 162 13.97 -2.62 -4.58
CA LEU A 162 12.73 -2.26 -3.88
C LEU A 162 12.33 -3.24 -2.77
N PRO A 163 12.46 -4.58 -2.90
CA PRO A 163 12.07 -5.51 -1.85
C PRO A 163 12.83 -5.37 -0.52
N LEU A 164 14.00 -4.74 -0.52
CA LEU A 164 14.83 -4.53 0.68
C LEU A 164 14.74 -3.11 1.26
N MET A 165 13.92 -2.24 0.66
CA MET A 165 13.58 -0.95 1.25
C MET A 165 12.62 -1.17 2.42
N LYS A 166 12.89 -0.54 3.56
CA LYS A 166 12.12 -0.77 4.79
C LYS A 166 10.73 -0.15 4.71
N THR A 167 10.59 0.97 3.99
CA THR A 167 9.39 1.83 4.05
C THR A 167 8.74 2.00 2.67
N GLU A 168 7.40 2.06 2.63
CA GLU A 168 6.65 2.31 1.39
C GLU A 168 6.94 3.71 0.83
N GLU A 169 7.23 4.69 1.69
CA GLU A 169 7.60 6.05 1.30
C GLU A 169 8.90 6.07 0.49
N ALA A 170 9.90 5.26 0.87
CA ALA A 170 11.14 5.12 0.11
C ALA A 170 10.89 4.48 -1.27
N ILE A 171 10.11 3.39 -1.31
CA ILE A 171 9.70 2.73 -2.57
C ILE A 171 8.92 3.71 -3.46
N ARG A 172 7.99 4.47 -2.88
CA ARG A 172 7.20 5.47 -3.59
C ARG A 172 8.08 6.61 -4.13
N ALA A 173 9.03 7.09 -3.36
CA ALA A 173 9.98 8.13 -3.80
C ALA A 173 10.81 7.65 -5.00
N GLN A 174 11.25 6.39 -5.01
CA GLN A 174 11.92 5.75 -6.13
C GLN A 174 11.03 5.69 -7.38
N ILE A 175 9.80 5.21 -7.26
CA ILE A 175 8.86 5.07 -8.39
C ILE A 175 8.48 6.44 -8.94
N ARG A 176 8.05 7.38 -8.09
CA ARG A 176 7.58 8.72 -8.52
C ARG A 176 8.68 9.54 -9.16
N THR A 177 9.88 9.52 -8.57
CA THR A 177 11.01 10.24 -9.15
C THR A 177 11.39 9.65 -10.51
N GLY A 178 11.33 8.31 -10.66
CA GLY A 178 11.56 7.66 -11.95
C GLY A 178 10.50 7.99 -13.02
N ILE A 179 9.22 8.08 -12.63
CA ILE A 179 8.14 8.51 -13.53
C ILE A 179 8.31 9.96 -13.96
N ARG A 180 8.60 10.89 -13.02
CA ARG A 180 8.81 12.31 -13.35
C ARG A 180 9.99 12.51 -14.29
N GLU A 181 11.10 11.81 -14.04
CA GLU A 181 12.27 11.91 -14.91
C GLU A 181 11.98 11.35 -16.32
N TYR A 182 11.22 10.25 -16.42
CA TYR A 182 10.73 9.77 -17.72
C TYR A 182 9.85 10.81 -18.42
N GLU A 183 8.83 11.34 -17.72
CA GLU A 183 7.90 12.34 -18.27
C GLU A 183 8.63 13.58 -18.79
N ARG A 184 9.67 14.03 -18.07
CA ARG A 184 10.50 15.18 -18.44
C ARG A 184 11.19 15.01 -19.79
N HIS A 185 11.61 13.78 -20.14
CA HIS A 185 12.31 13.50 -21.39
C HIS A 185 11.37 13.12 -22.54
N PHE A 186 10.37 12.27 -22.26
CA PHE A 186 9.48 11.70 -23.29
C PHE A 186 8.17 12.47 -23.47
N GLY A 187 7.82 13.39 -22.56
CA GLY A 187 6.63 14.24 -22.65
C GLY A 187 5.31 13.49 -22.42
N ARG A 188 5.36 12.26 -21.91
CA ARG A 188 4.21 11.39 -21.64
C ARG A 188 4.47 10.52 -20.41
N ARG A 189 3.42 9.99 -19.78
CA ARG A 189 3.54 9.00 -18.71
C ARG A 189 3.97 7.63 -19.25
N PRO A 190 4.84 6.90 -18.54
CA PRO A 190 5.15 5.52 -18.88
C PRO A 190 3.96 4.61 -18.53
N THR A 191 3.68 3.64 -19.40
CA THR A 191 2.68 2.58 -19.19
C THR A 191 3.28 1.36 -18.51
N GLY A 192 4.54 1.05 -18.84
CA GLY A 192 5.30 -0.06 -18.26
C GLY A 192 6.45 0.42 -17.38
N ILE A 193 6.81 -0.40 -16.40
CA ILE A 193 8.01 -0.21 -15.58
C ILE A 193 8.88 -1.48 -15.60
N TRP A 194 10.19 -1.29 -15.69
CA TRP A 194 11.15 -2.31 -15.32
C TRP A 194 11.42 -2.18 -13.83
N LEU A 195 10.94 -3.15 -13.03
CA LEU A 195 11.35 -3.22 -11.63
C LEU A 195 12.84 -3.56 -11.57
N PRO A 196 13.63 -2.85 -10.75
CA PRO A 196 15.05 -3.15 -10.62
C PRO A 196 15.26 -4.63 -10.36
N GLU A 197 16.03 -5.28 -11.23
CA GLU A 197 16.34 -6.71 -11.13
C GLU A 197 15.14 -7.66 -11.26
N CYS A 198 14.07 -7.20 -11.91
CA CYS A 198 12.75 -7.85 -11.86
C CYS A 198 12.31 -8.19 -10.43
N ALA A 199 12.83 -7.44 -9.44
CA ALA A 199 12.66 -7.74 -8.03
C ALA A 199 11.31 -7.23 -7.54
N TYR A 200 10.50 -8.17 -7.08
CA TYR A 200 9.14 -7.92 -6.66
C TYR A 200 8.93 -8.45 -5.25
N THR A 201 8.14 -7.72 -4.44
CA THR A 201 7.53 -8.22 -3.21
C THR A 201 6.07 -7.72 -3.17
N PRO A 202 5.13 -8.50 -2.60
CA PRO A 202 3.72 -8.11 -2.53
C PRO A 202 3.52 -6.70 -1.95
N GLY A 203 2.67 -5.89 -2.60
CA GLY A 203 2.39 -4.51 -2.20
C GLY A 203 3.04 -3.46 -3.11
N ILE A 204 4.12 -3.81 -3.82
CA ILE A 204 4.72 -2.93 -4.86
C ILE A 204 3.70 -2.65 -5.96
N ASP A 205 2.95 -3.66 -6.39
CA ASP A 205 1.91 -3.55 -7.42
C ASP A 205 0.81 -2.55 -7.07
N ARG A 206 0.42 -2.44 -5.79
CA ARG A 206 -0.48 -1.38 -5.31
C ARG A 206 0.10 0.01 -5.57
N LEU A 207 1.38 0.23 -5.25
CA LEU A 207 2.06 1.52 -5.47
C LEU A 207 2.18 1.82 -6.97
N LEU A 208 2.50 0.82 -7.78
CA LEU A 208 2.54 0.95 -9.24
C LEU A 208 1.17 1.36 -9.81
N LYS A 209 0.09 0.71 -9.34
CA LYS A 209 -1.28 1.03 -9.78
C LYS A 209 -1.64 2.47 -9.47
N MET A 210 -1.32 2.95 -8.26
CA MET A 210 -1.60 4.32 -7.83
C MET A 210 -0.90 5.37 -8.71
N GLU A 211 0.25 5.03 -9.28
CA GLU A 211 1.01 5.91 -10.16
C GLU A 211 0.64 5.75 -11.66
N GLY A 212 -0.33 4.88 -11.97
CA GLY A 212 -0.85 4.66 -13.32
C GLY A 212 -0.03 3.70 -14.17
N ILE A 213 0.88 2.92 -13.57
CA ILE A 213 1.61 1.86 -14.27
C ILE A 213 0.68 0.68 -14.52
N LEU A 214 0.70 0.17 -15.74
CA LEU A 214 -0.16 -0.92 -16.21
C LEU A 214 0.53 -2.28 -16.10
N TYR A 215 1.84 -2.34 -16.30
CA TYR A 215 2.57 -3.61 -16.29
C TYR A 215 4.03 -3.50 -15.88
N PHE A 216 4.62 -4.63 -15.51
CA PHE A 216 6.06 -4.80 -15.34
C PHE A 216 6.52 -6.17 -15.86
N ILE A 217 7.83 -6.31 -16.09
CA ILE A 217 8.46 -7.59 -16.42
C ILE A 217 8.88 -8.28 -15.12
N GLY A 218 8.47 -9.54 -14.96
CA GLY A 218 8.76 -10.35 -13.77
C GLY A 218 9.58 -11.58 -14.11
N ASP A 219 10.22 -12.15 -13.08
CA ASP A 219 10.84 -13.45 -13.20
C ASP A 219 9.81 -14.55 -13.49
N ALA A 220 10.23 -15.63 -14.15
CA ALA A 220 9.35 -16.77 -14.44
C ALA A 220 8.73 -17.36 -13.15
N SER A 221 9.52 -17.48 -12.09
CA SER A 221 9.07 -18.04 -10.80
C SER A 221 7.94 -17.24 -10.15
N ALA A 222 7.89 -15.92 -10.39
CA ALA A 222 6.84 -15.05 -9.88
C ALA A 222 5.45 -15.51 -10.32
N VAL A 223 5.35 -15.97 -11.58
CA VAL A 223 4.10 -16.41 -12.21
C VAL A 223 3.90 -17.92 -12.04
N GLU A 224 4.96 -18.74 -12.13
CA GLU A 224 4.86 -20.19 -11.93
C GLU A 224 4.30 -20.57 -10.56
N TYR A 225 4.70 -19.83 -9.51
CA TYR A 225 4.29 -20.08 -8.14
C TYR A 225 3.16 -19.16 -7.66
N ALA A 226 2.49 -18.45 -8.58
CA ALA A 226 1.38 -17.57 -8.22
C ALA A 226 0.19 -18.34 -7.63
N SER A 227 -0.60 -17.65 -6.80
CA SER A 227 -1.79 -18.19 -6.14
C SER A 227 -3.05 -17.38 -6.49
N PRO A 228 -4.08 -17.99 -7.11
CA PRO A 228 -4.10 -19.36 -7.62
C PRO A 228 -3.13 -19.55 -8.80
N ALA A 229 -2.79 -20.81 -9.11
CA ALA A 229 -1.94 -21.14 -10.25
C ALA A 229 -2.58 -20.62 -11.55
N PRO A 230 -1.82 -19.92 -12.42
CA PRO A 230 -2.35 -19.32 -13.62
C PRO A 230 -2.75 -20.39 -14.65
N ASN A 231 -3.93 -20.24 -15.26
CA ASN A 231 -4.44 -21.20 -16.24
C ASN A 231 -3.52 -21.32 -17.46
N ARG A 232 -2.85 -20.21 -17.82
CA ARG A 232 -2.03 -20.08 -19.03
C ARG A 232 -0.53 -20.15 -18.74
N LYS A 233 -0.13 -20.54 -17.52
CA LYS A 233 1.28 -20.67 -17.11
C LYS A 233 2.08 -19.41 -17.47
N LEU A 234 3.24 -19.56 -18.13
CA LEU A 234 4.10 -18.48 -18.60
C LEU A 234 3.73 -17.92 -19.98
N LEU A 235 2.69 -18.45 -20.62
CA LEU A 235 2.36 -18.17 -22.03
C LEU A 235 1.44 -16.96 -22.20
N ALA A 236 0.95 -16.42 -21.08
CA ALA A 236 0.18 -15.20 -21.01
C ALA A 236 0.55 -14.45 -19.73
N PRO A 237 0.43 -13.12 -19.71
CA PRO A 237 0.72 -12.36 -18.53
C PRO A 237 -0.37 -12.56 -17.44
N LEU A 238 0.01 -12.34 -16.19
CA LEU A 238 -0.85 -12.49 -15.02
C LEU A 238 -1.16 -11.12 -14.42
N MET A 239 -2.43 -10.82 -14.15
CA MET A 239 -2.81 -9.60 -13.45
C MET A 239 -2.72 -9.81 -11.93
N THR A 240 -2.05 -8.92 -11.22
CA THR A 240 -2.02 -8.95 -9.76
C THR A 240 -3.37 -8.51 -9.18
N PRO A 241 -3.67 -8.78 -7.89
CA PRO A 241 -4.94 -8.40 -7.28
C PRO A 241 -5.25 -6.89 -7.33
N TYR A 242 -4.21 -6.04 -7.42
CA TYR A 242 -4.36 -4.59 -7.54
C TYR A 242 -4.47 -4.09 -9.00
N GLY A 243 -4.49 -5.00 -9.98
CA GLY A 243 -4.76 -4.66 -11.37
C GLY A 243 -3.56 -4.10 -12.13
N VAL A 244 -2.34 -4.53 -11.78
CA VAL A 244 -1.10 -4.35 -12.57
C VAL A 244 -0.74 -5.70 -13.17
N THR A 245 -0.26 -5.73 -14.40
CA THR A 245 0.03 -6.97 -15.11
C THR A 245 1.52 -7.35 -15.07
N VAL A 246 1.82 -8.59 -14.74
CA VAL A 246 3.17 -9.17 -14.75
C VAL A 246 3.37 -9.95 -16.04
N PHE A 247 4.38 -9.57 -16.82
CA PHE A 247 4.87 -10.34 -17.96
C PHE A 247 6.04 -11.21 -17.53
N PRO A 248 5.88 -12.54 -17.42
CA PRO A 248 6.96 -13.41 -17.01
C PRO A 248 8.00 -13.54 -18.12
N ARG A 249 9.29 -13.54 -17.76
CA ARG A 249 10.35 -13.88 -18.72
C ARG A 249 10.19 -15.34 -19.20
N ASP A 250 10.51 -15.59 -20.46
CA ASP A 250 10.59 -16.93 -21.01
C ASP A 250 11.98 -17.57 -20.74
N PRO A 251 12.05 -18.70 -20.01
CA PRO A 251 13.32 -19.36 -19.70
C PRO A 251 14.08 -19.84 -20.94
N GLU A 252 13.40 -20.36 -21.96
CA GLU A 252 14.06 -20.97 -23.13
C GLU A 252 14.74 -19.90 -24.00
N SER A 253 14.10 -18.74 -24.21
CA SER A 253 14.73 -17.61 -24.90
C SER A 253 15.85 -16.98 -24.08
N SER A 254 15.76 -17.00 -22.74
CA SER A 254 16.83 -16.54 -21.87
C SER A 254 18.08 -17.40 -22.05
N GLU A 255 17.97 -18.72 -21.92
CA GLU A 255 19.09 -19.66 -22.00
C GLU A 255 19.85 -19.58 -23.34
N GLN A 256 19.12 -19.49 -24.46
CA GLN A 256 19.71 -19.42 -25.81
C GLN A 256 20.65 -18.23 -26.04
N VAL A 257 20.44 -17.13 -25.32
CA VAL A 257 21.23 -15.91 -25.49
C VAL A 257 22.20 -15.71 -24.33
N TRP A 258 21.77 -15.98 -23.09
CA TRP A 258 22.56 -15.72 -21.88
C TRP A 258 23.47 -16.86 -21.43
N SER A 259 23.31 -18.08 -21.95
CA SER A 259 24.18 -19.19 -21.52
C SER A 259 25.64 -18.90 -21.87
N ALA A 260 26.51 -18.91 -20.87
CA ALA A 260 27.95 -18.73 -21.05
C ALA A 260 28.61 -19.91 -21.80
N THR A 261 27.95 -21.07 -21.84
CA THR A 261 28.45 -22.29 -22.49
C THR A 261 27.80 -22.54 -23.84
N ASP A 262 26.50 -22.30 -23.95
CA ASP A 262 25.68 -22.71 -25.10
C ASP A 262 24.98 -21.52 -25.79
N GLY A 263 25.15 -20.31 -25.25
CA GLY A 263 24.53 -19.10 -25.78
C GLY A 263 25.21 -18.59 -27.04
N TYR A 264 24.44 -17.89 -27.88
CA TYR A 264 24.93 -17.31 -29.13
C TYR A 264 26.22 -16.47 -28.98
N PRO A 265 26.38 -15.60 -27.96
CA PRO A 265 27.58 -14.77 -27.81
C PRO A 265 28.91 -15.52 -27.76
N GLY A 266 28.90 -16.81 -27.40
CA GLY A 266 30.10 -17.65 -27.34
C GLY A 266 30.61 -18.18 -28.68
N HIS A 267 29.97 -17.84 -29.81
CA HIS A 267 30.34 -18.37 -31.13
C HIS A 267 31.77 -18.01 -31.54
N TYR A 268 32.52 -18.96 -32.10
CA TYR A 268 33.95 -18.81 -32.35
C TYR A 268 34.31 -17.70 -33.35
N ASP A 269 33.36 -17.30 -34.19
CA ASP A 269 33.55 -16.24 -35.18
C ASP A 269 33.23 -14.83 -34.66
N TYR A 270 32.72 -14.70 -33.43
CA TYR A 270 32.45 -13.41 -32.81
C TYR A 270 33.69 -12.77 -32.20
N ARG A 271 33.66 -11.43 -32.14
CA ARG A 271 34.73 -10.60 -31.58
C ARG A 271 35.03 -11.01 -30.13
N GLU A 272 36.30 -11.27 -29.85
CA GLU A 272 36.79 -11.57 -28.50
C GLU A 272 36.75 -10.30 -27.64
N TYR A 273 35.98 -10.35 -26.56
CA TYR A 273 35.82 -9.22 -25.65
C TYR A 273 37.09 -8.94 -24.83
N TYR A 274 37.82 -9.98 -24.42
CA TYR A 274 38.92 -9.87 -23.45
C TYR A 274 40.28 -9.53 -24.07
N ARG A 275 40.36 -9.36 -25.40
CA ARG A 275 41.63 -9.04 -26.09
C ARG A 275 41.54 -7.69 -26.80
N ASP A 276 42.33 -6.74 -26.32
CA ASP A 276 42.32 -5.34 -26.73
C ASP A 276 43.75 -4.79 -26.82
N ILE A 277 44.00 -3.85 -27.72
CA ILE A 277 45.35 -3.27 -27.89
C ILE A 277 45.89 -2.56 -26.65
N GLY A 278 45.03 -2.13 -25.73
CA GLY A 278 45.42 -1.61 -24.42
C GLY A 278 46.15 -2.63 -23.54
N TRP A 279 45.99 -3.92 -23.85
CA TRP A 279 46.68 -5.05 -23.23
C TRP A 279 47.70 -5.71 -24.14
N ASP A 280 47.56 -5.64 -25.48
CA ASP A 280 48.51 -6.31 -26.38
C ASP A 280 49.82 -5.50 -26.58
N LEU A 281 49.76 -4.16 -26.58
CA LEU A 281 50.91 -3.31 -26.97
C LEU A 281 51.78 -2.86 -25.78
N GLY A 282 53.10 -2.84 -25.97
CA GLY A 282 54.03 -2.15 -25.07
C GLY A 282 54.38 -2.85 -23.75
N TRP A 283 54.20 -4.17 -23.63
CA TRP A 283 54.71 -4.93 -22.47
C TRP A 283 56.23 -5.05 -22.47
N ASN A 284 56.82 -5.26 -23.65
CA ASN A 284 58.25 -5.48 -23.84
C ASN A 284 58.87 -4.50 -24.85
N ASP A 285 58.14 -3.45 -25.22
CA ASP A 285 58.54 -2.45 -26.21
C ASP A 285 58.19 -1.04 -25.71
N ALA A 286 59.22 -0.19 -25.59
CA ALA A 286 59.09 1.16 -25.06
C ALA A 286 58.43 2.13 -26.05
N GLU A 287 58.60 1.91 -27.35
CA GLU A 287 57.97 2.74 -28.39
C GLU A 287 56.47 2.44 -28.46
N GLU A 288 56.09 1.15 -28.40
CA GLU A 288 54.69 0.75 -28.30
C GLU A 288 54.03 1.25 -27.00
N TRP A 289 54.77 1.28 -25.89
CA TRP A 289 54.27 1.85 -24.65
C TRP A 289 54.01 3.35 -24.79
N GLU A 290 54.95 4.14 -25.30
CA GLU A 290 54.73 5.58 -25.51
C GLU A 290 53.61 5.87 -26.51
N TYR A 291 53.37 4.95 -27.45
CA TYR A 291 52.23 5.00 -28.37
C TYR A 291 50.87 4.81 -27.68
N ILE A 292 50.72 3.78 -26.83
CA ILE A 292 49.44 3.44 -26.19
C ILE A 292 49.19 4.18 -24.87
N ARG A 293 50.25 4.65 -24.20
CA ARG A 293 50.20 5.37 -22.91
C ARG A 293 49.21 6.54 -22.89
N PRO A 294 49.06 7.36 -23.95
CA PRO A 294 48.06 8.43 -24.00
C PRO A 294 46.62 7.95 -24.12
N TYR A 295 46.33 6.65 -24.12
CA TYR A 295 44.99 6.05 -24.28
C TYR A 295 44.57 5.14 -23.11
N VAL A 296 45.49 4.87 -22.19
CA VAL A 296 45.23 4.19 -20.91
C VAL A 296 44.96 5.20 -19.78
N LEU A 297 44.84 4.74 -18.53
CA LEU A 297 44.57 5.62 -17.38
C LEU A 297 45.79 6.52 -17.05
N PRO A 298 45.58 7.76 -16.57
CA PRO A 298 46.68 8.64 -16.14
C PRO A 298 47.57 8.05 -15.04
N THR A 299 47.01 7.13 -14.22
CA THR A 299 47.71 6.31 -13.22
C THR A 299 48.67 5.28 -13.82
N LYS A 300 48.69 5.15 -15.16
CA LYS A 300 49.42 4.15 -15.97
C LYS A 300 48.85 2.74 -15.88
N GLU A 301 47.70 2.55 -15.25
CA GLU A 301 46.96 1.30 -15.28
C GLU A 301 46.37 1.06 -16.68
N ARG A 302 46.48 -0.17 -17.17
CA ARG A 302 45.98 -0.58 -18.49
C ARG A 302 44.47 -0.79 -18.44
N VAL A 303 43.81 -0.44 -19.54
CA VAL A 303 42.36 -0.57 -19.73
C VAL A 303 42.07 -0.92 -21.19
N ASN A 304 40.87 -1.44 -21.45
CA ASN A 304 40.40 -1.64 -22.82
C ASN A 304 40.27 -0.29 -23.53
N THR A 305 40.73 -0.22 -24.78
CA THR A 305 40.62 0.95 -25.63
C THR A 305 39.35 0.93 -26.49
N GLY A 306 38.79 -0.25 -26.75
CA GLY A 306 37.67 -0.48 -27.67
C GLY A 306 38.11 -1.04 -29.03
N LEU A 307 39.41 -1.06 -29.32
CA LEU A 307 39.99 -1.63 -30.54
C LEU A 307 40.40 -3.08 -30.28
N LYS A 308 39.56 -4.02 -30.73
CA LYS A 308 39.68 -5.47 -30.47
C LYS A 308 39.70 -6.22 -31.80
N TYR A 309 40.84 -6.79 -32.16
CA TYR A 309 41.08 -7.32 -33.52
C TYR A 309 40.92 -8.83 -33.67
N TYR A 310 40.54 -9.54 -32.61
CA TYR A 310 40.56 -11.00 -32.58
C TYR A 310 39.17 -11.56 -32.35
N ARG A 311 38.93 -12.79 -32.81
CA ARG A 311 37.70 -13.57 -32.56
C ARG A 311 37.91 -14.60 -31.46
N ILE A 312 36.82 -15.10 -30.88
CA ILE A 312 36.84 -16.10 -29.80
C ILE A 312 37.66 -17.34 -30.19
N THR A 313 37.58 -17.82 -31.44
CA THR A 313 38.39 -18.92 -32.02
C THR A 313 38.14 -20.31 -31.43
N GLY A 314 38.09 -20.43 -30.10
CA GLY A 314 37.89 -21.67 -29.34
C GLY A 314 38.28 -21.51 -27.87
N SER A 315 38.30 -22.60 -27.10
CA SER A 315 38.51 -22.59 -25.64
C SER A 315 39.97 -22.42 -25.17
N GLY A 316 40.95 -22.36 -26.07
CA GLY A 316 42.38 -22.20 -25.74
C GLY A 316 42.82 -20.73 -25.57
N GLN A 317 44.12 -20.46 -25.41
CA GLN A 317 44.67 -19.09 -25.41
C GLN A 317 44.92 -18.51 -26.82
N HIS A 318 44.90 -19.37 -27.85
CA HIS A 318 45.09 -18.94 -29.23
C HIS A 318 43.86 -18.19 -29.73
N ARG A 319 44.10 -17.07 -30.43
CA ARG A 319 43.07 -16.24 -31.02
C ARG A 319 43.48 -15.81 -32.42
N GLU A 320 42.57 -15.96 -33.37
CA GLU A 320 42.73 -15.57 -34.76
C GLU A 320 42.14 -14.18 -35.04
N PRO A 321 42.58 -13.50 -36.11
CA PRO A 321 41.98 -12.22 -36.52
C PRO A 321 40.47 -12.33 -36.72
N TYR A 322 39.75 -11.30 -36.27
CA TYR A 322 38.32 -11.18 -36.42
C TYR A 322 37.93 -11.01 -37.90
N ASN A 323 36.83 -11.64 -38.33
CA ASN A 323 36.29 -11.49 -39.68
C ASN A 323 34.82 -11.04 -39.60
N PRO A 324 34.52 -9.77 -39.92
CA PRO A 324 33.17 -9.23 -39.82
C PRO A 324 32.13 -9.94 -40.67
N ASP A 325 32.52 -10.53 -41.80
CA ASP A 325 31.57 -11.22 -42.69
C ASP A 325 31.18 -12.60 -42.14
N TRP A 326 32.11 -13.33 -41.53
CA TRP A 326 31.81 -14.60 -40.84
C TRP A 326 30.91 -14.36 -39.65
N ALA A 327 31.22 -13.32 -38.87
CA ALA A 327 30.43 -12.91 -37.73
C ALA A 327 29.01 -12.50 -38.14
N ARG A 328 28.85 -11.75 -39.24
CA ARG A 328 27.53 -11.41 -39.80
C ARG A 328 26.74 -12.64 -40.24
N GLN A 329 27.39 -13.62 -40.86
CA GLN A 329 26.75 -14.87 -41.27
C GLN A 329 26.29 -15.67 -40.04
N ALA A 330 27.13 -15.82 -39.02
CA ALA A 330 26.78 -16.47 -37.76
C ALA A 330 25.57 -15.79 -37.09
N ALA A 331 25.55 -14.45 -37.04
CA ALA A 331 24.43 -13.69 -36.50
C ALA A 331 23.12 -13.93 -37.28
N ALA A 332 23.19 -14.02 -38.61
CA ALA A 332 22.03 -14.33 -39.43
C ALA A 332 21.50 -15.76 -39.19
N ASP A 333 22.39 -16.76 -39.10
CA ASP A 333 22.03 -18.15 -38.86
C ASP A 333 21.43 -18.36 -37.45
N GLN A 334 21.96 -17.66 -36.46
CA GLN A 334 21.45 -17.70 -35.08
C GLN A 334 20.14 -16.93 -34.92
N ALA A 335 19.94 -15.83 -35.64
CA ALA A 335 18.64 -15.14 -35.68
C ALA A 335 17.56 -16.05 -36.31
N ASP A 336 17.94 -16.82 -37.34
CA ASP A 336 17.08 -17.81 -37.97
C ASP A 336 16.74 -18.98 -37.02
N HIS A 337 17.73 -19.46 -36.27
CA HIS A 337 17.53 -20.45 -35.22
C HIS A 337 16.58 -19.95 -34.12
N PHE A 338 16.79 -18.73 -33.62
CA PHE A 338 15.94 -18.13 -32.60
C PHE A 338 14.49 -17.98 -33.08
N LEU A 339 14.27 -17.48 -34.31
CA LEU A 339 12.94 -17.40 -34.93
C LEU A 339 12.26 -18.78 -34.94
N ARG A 340 12.91 -19.82 -35.47
CA ARG A 340 12.33 -21.18 -35.52
C ARG A 340 11.97 -21.73 -34.15
N CYS A 341 12.76 -21.44 -33.10
CA CYS A 341 12.45 -21.84 -31.74
C CYS A 341 11.17 -21.15 -31.22
N ARG A 342 11.04 -19.84 -31.45
CA ARG A 342 9.83 -19.08 -31.06
C ARG A 342 8.60 -19.52 -31.84
N GLU A 343 8.74 -19.82 -33.13
CA GLU A 343 7.66 -20.41 -33.95
C GLU A 343 7.21 -21.75 -33.40
N ARG A 344 8.16 -22.64 -33.08
CA ARG A 344 7.84 -23.94 -32.46
C ARG A 344 7.10 -23.79 -31.15
N GLN A 345 7.51 -22.85 -30.29
CA GLN A 345 6.80 -22.55 -29.04
C GLN A 345 5.37 -22.08 -29.32
N ALA A 346 5.20 -21.08 -30.20
CA ALA A 346 3.87 -20.55 -30.53
C ALA A 346 2.95 -21.61 -31.16
N ASP A 347 3.45 -22.38 -32.13
CA ASP A 347 2.71 -23.47 -32.78
C ASP A 347 2.25 -24.53 -31.77
N THR A 348 3.09 -24.88 -30.80
CA THR A 348 2.76 -25.88 -29.77
C THR A 348 1.59 -25.44 -28.89
N TRP A 349 1.51 -24.14 -28.55
CA TRP A 349 0.57 -23.66 -27.54
C TRP A 349 -0.68 -22.96 -28.09
N SER A 350 -0.64 -22.48 -29.32
CA SER A 350 -1.72 -21.68 -29.94
C SER A 350 -3.08 -22.37 -29.97
N GLU A 351 -3.14 -23.70 -30.06
CA GLU A 351 -4.38 -24.47 -30.11
C GLU A 351 -5.08 -24.64 -28.75
N TRP A 352 -4.37 -24.36 -27.65
CA TRP A 352 -4.80 -24.68 -26.28
C TRP A 352 -5.18 -23.46 -25.45
N LEU A 353 -5.07 -22.26 -26.02
CA LEU A 353 -5.30 -21.00 -25.34
C LEU A 353 -6.48 -20.25 -25.99
N ASP A 354 -7.23 -19.53 -25.17
CA ASP A 354 -8.31 -18.63 -25.62
C ASP A 354 -7.78 -17.30 -26.21
N ARG A 355 -6.45 -17.17 -26.32
CA ARG A 355 -5.71 -16.03 -26.85
C ARG A 355 -4.40 -16.51 -27.44
N LEU A 356 -3.78 -15.67 -28.28
CA LEU A 356 -2.45 -15.98 -28.77
C LEU A 356 -1.40 -15.87 -27.64
N PRO A 357 -0.51 -16.87 -27.49
CA PRO A 357 0.56 -16.82 -26.49
C PRO A 357 1.52 -15.67 -26.77
N ILE A 358 2.15 -15.15 -25.71
CA ILE A 358 3.23 -14.16 -25.79
C ILE A 358 4.50 -14.73 -25.17
N ILE A 359 5.60 -14.67 -25.92
CA ILE A 359 6.93 -15.08 -25.46
C ILE A 359 7.72 -13.80 -25.15
N VAL A 360 8.03 -13.57 -23.88
CA VAL A 360 8.71 -12.36 -23.42
C VAL A 360 10.19 -12.68 -23.25
N SER A 361 11.04 -12.03 -24.04
CA SER A 361 12.50 -12.24 -24.05
C SER A 361 13.21 -10.97 -23.57
N PRO A 362 13.38 -10.82 -22.23
CA PRO A 362 14.09 -9.68 -21.66
C PRO A 362 15.59 -9.92 -21.55
N TYR A 363 16.38 -8.90 -21.84
CA TYR A 363 17.85 -8.93 -21.80
C TYR A 363 18.40 -7.56 -21.38
N ASP A 364 19.58 -7.53 -20.77
CA ASP A 364 20.34 -6.28 -20.64
C ASP A 364 20.67 -5.73 -22.02
N ALA A 365 20.49 -4.42 -22.22
CA ALA A 365 20.74 -3.77 -23.50
C ALA A 365 22.23 -3.84 -23.85
N GLU A 366 23.11 -3.70 -22.86
CA GLU A 366 24.56 -3.73 -22.98
C GLU A 366 25.09 -5.10 -23.41
N LEU A 367 24.27 -6.16 -23.34
CA LEU A 367 24.60 -7.41 -24.01
C LEU A 367 24.78 -7.19 -25.52
N PHE A 368 23.92 -6.38 -26.14
CA PHE A 368 23.90 -6.15 -27.58
C PHE A 368 24.87 -5.04 -27.99
N GLY A 369 26.13 -5.43 -28.12
CA GLY A 369 27.19 -4.64 -28.74
C GLY A 369 28.42 -4.49 -27.85
N HIS A 370 28.23 -4.32 -26.54
CA HIS A 370 29.35 -4.24 -25.61
C HIS A 370 29.92 -5.63 -25.30
N TRP A 371 29.13 -6.50 -24.65
CA TRP A 371 29.55 -7.87 -24.33
C TRP A 371 29.56 -8.77 -25.56
N TRP A 372 28.52 -8.67 -26.39
CA TRP A 372 28.41 -9.36 -27.67
C TRP A 372 28.38 -8.34 -28.81
N TYR A 373 29.54 -8.14 -29.46
CA TYR A 373 29.73 -7.08 -30.45
C TYR A 373 28.75 -7.12 -31.61
N GLU A 374 28.38 -8.32 -32.05
CA GLU A 374 27.49 -8.56 -33.16
C GLU A 374 26.01 -8.54 -32.74
N GLY A 375 25.71 -8.32 -31.46
CA GLY A 375 24.35 -8.26 -30.95
C GLY A 375 23.42 -7.30 -31.72
N PRO A 376 23.82 -6.05 -32.04
CA PRO A 376 23.00 -5.16 -32.87
C PRO A 376 22.76 -5.72 -34.28
N THR A 377 23.76 -6.41 -34.85
CA THR A 377 23.62 -7.07 -36.16
C THR A 377 22.66 -8.24 -36.08
N TRP A 378 22.76 -9.08 -35.05
CA TRP A 378 21.81 -10.16 -34.80
C TRP A 378 20.39 -9.65 -34.60
N LEU A 379 20.21 -8.55 -33.84
CA LEU A 379 18.89 -7.94 -33.61
C LEU A 379 18.29 -7.42 -34.92
N GLU A 380 19.10 -6.76 -35.75
CA GLU A 380 18.66 -6.33 -37.08
C GLU A 380 18.21 -7.52 -37.93
N MET A 381 19.01 -8.58 -37.98
CA MET A 381 18.67 -9.80 -38.72
C MET A 381 17.40 -10.45 -38.17
N LEU A 382 17.25 -10.54 -36.85
CA LEU A 382 16.06 -11.08 -36.21
C LEU A 382 14.81 -10.29 -36.60
N CYS A 383 14.86 -8.96 -36.53
CA CYS A 383 13.71 -8.11 -36.91
C CYS A 383 13.33 -8.28 -38.38
N ARG A 384 14.33 -8.34 -39.28
CA ARG A 384 14.09 -8.58 -40.72
C ARG A 384 13.47 -9.95 -40.98
N LYS A 385 13.99 -11.00 -40.34
CA LYS A 385 13.48 -12.37 -40.45
C LYS A 385 12.08 -12.51 -39.84
N MET A 386 11.85 -11.93 -38.66
CA MET A 386 10.52 -11.85 -38.04
C MET A 386 9.50 -11.09 -38.90
N TYR A 387 9.93 -10.21 -39.80
CA TYR A 387 9.02 -9.50 -40.70
C TYR A 387 8.78 -10.23 -42.04
N HIS A 388 9.83 -10.82 -42.62
CA HIS A 388 9.80 -11.43 -43.96
C HIS A 388 9.61 -12.94 -43.97
N ASP A 389 10.27 -13.64 -43.05
CA ASP A 389 10.42 -15.10 -43.07
C ASP A 389 9.44 -15.80 -42.12
N GLN A 390 8.87 -15.08 -41.15
CA GLN A 390 7.95 -15.63 -40.16
C GLN A 390 6.74 -16.32 -40.79
N GLN A 391 6.37 -17.46 -40.20
CA GLN A 391 5.20 -18.27 -40.55
C GLN A 391 4.10 -18.16 -39.48
N SER A 392 4.47 -18.10 -38.19
CA SER A 392 3.51 -18.22 -37.09
C SER A 392 3.68 -17.21 -35.95
N VAL A 393 4.73 -16.39 -35.91
CA VAL A 393 4.99 -15.45 -34.79
C VAL A 393 5.15 -14.03 -35.27
N ARG A 394 4.56 -13.09 -34.53
CA ARG A 394 4.70 -11.65 -34.78
C ARG A 394 5.33 -10.93 -33.58
N MET A 395 6.20 -9.96 -33.83
CA MET A 395 6.70 -9.10 -32.76
C MET A 395 5.59 -8.17 -32.23
N ILE A 396 5.54 -7.97 -30.92
CA ILE A 396 4.60 -7.08 -30.24
C ILE A 396 5.27 -6.42 -29.04
N THR A 397 4.77 -5.27 -28.60
CA THR A 397 5.13 -4.74 -27.27
C THR A 397 4.14 -5.22 -26.19
N PRO A 398 4.53 -5.33 -24.90
CA PRO A 398 3.61 -5.68 -23.83
C PRO A 398 2.39 -4.74 -23.75
N GLY A 399 2.57 -3.44 -23.98
CA GLY A 399 1.48 -2.47 -24.01
C GLY A 399 0.49 -2.74 -25.15
N GLU A 400 0.96 -3.03 -26.36
CA GLU A 400 0.10 -3.45 -27.49
C GLU A 400 -0.61 -4.78 -27.20
N TYR A 401 0.06 -5.72 -26.53
CA TYR A 401 -0.55 -6.99 -26.15
C TYR A 401 -1.73 -6.79 -25.18
N LEU A 402 -1.58 -5.90 -24.20
CA LEU A 402 -2.65 -5.55 -23.26
C LEU A 402 -3.85 -4.86 -23.94
N GLN A 403 -3.61 -4.10 -25.02
CA GLN A 403 -4.69 -3.51 -25.81
C GLN A 403 -5.49 -4.60 -26.56
N ASN A 404 -4.80 -5.63 -27.06
CA ASN A 404 -5.44 -6.76 -27.74
C ASN A 404 -6.16 -7.71 -26.77
N TYR A 405 -5.61 -7.89 -25.57
CA TYR A 405 -6.11 -8.82 -24.54
C TYR A 405 -6.22 -8.13 -23.17
N PRO A 406 -7.23 -7.27 -22.96
CA PRO A 406 -7.36 -6.48 -21.74
C PRO A 406 -7.75 -7.31 -20.50
N VAL A 407 -8.31 -8.51 -20.70
CA VAL A 407 -8.67 -9.43 -19.61
C VAL A 407 -7.49 -10.39 -19.40
N ALA A 408 -7.03 -10.59 -18.18
CA ALA A 408 -6.00 -11.58 -17.84
C ALA A 408 -6.46 -12.46 -16.67
N ASP A 409 -5.81 -13.61 -16.49
CA ASP A 409 -5.92 -14.33 -15.21
C ASP A 409 -5.53 -13.38 -14.07
N THR A 410 -6.14 -13.56 -12.90
CA THR A 410 -5.79 -12.79 -11.71
C THR A 410 -5.19 -13.70 -10.66
N GLY A 411 -4.05 -13.31 -10.09
CA GLY A 411 -3.37 -14.09 -9.05
C GLY A 411 -2.31 -13.29 -8.31
N SER A 412 -2.08 -13.67 -7.06
CA SER A 412 -1.01 -13.12 -6.24
C SER A 412 0.32 -13.75 -6.61
N VAL A 413 1.30 -12.93 -6.99
CA VAL A 413 2.67 -13.36 -7.29
C VAL A 413 3.55 -13.27 -6.04
N ASN A 414 4.51 -14.18 -5.89
CA ASN A 414 5.40 -14.24 -4.73
C ASN A 414 6.58 -13.28 -4.87
N GLU A 415 7.33 -13.11 -3.78
CA GLU A 415 8.64 -12.46 -3.85
C GLU A 415 9.56 -13.22 -4.81
N SER A 416 10.21 -12.47 -5.70
CA SER A 416 11.10 -13.03 -6.71
C SER A 416 12.04 -11.95 -7.22
N SER A 417 13.18 -12.36 -7.79
CA SER A 417 14.01 -11.52 -8.65
C SER A 417 14.48 -12.35 -9.84
N TRP A 418 15.03 -11.71 -10.88
CA TRP A 418 15.71 -12.45 -11.95
C TRP A 418 17.16 -12.84 -11.60
N GLY A 419 17.60 -12.53 -10.38
CA GLY A 419 18.95 -12.82 -9.88
C GLY A 419 19.15 -14.29 -9.47
N ARG A 420 20.24 -14.53 -8.74
CA ARG A 420 20.62 -15.89 -8.30
C ARG A 420 19.50 -16.52 -7.45
N ASN A 421 19.16 -17.77 -7.76
CA ASN A 421 18.12 -18.54 -7.09
C ASN A 421 16.73 -17.86 -7.10
N HIS A 422 16.45 -16.99 -8.08
CA HIS A 422 15.19 -16.25 -8.20
C HIS A 422 14.85 -15.41 -6.96
N SER A 423 15.87 -14.96 -6.21
CA SER A 423 15.71 -14.39 -4.87
C SER A 423 16.56 -13.14 -4.65
N SER A 424 16.50 -12.57 -3.44
CA SER A 424 17.28 -11.41 -3.04
C SER A 424 18.76 -11.71 -2.74
N GLU A 425 19.26 -12.93 -2.97
CA GLU A 425 20.60 -13.39 -2.56
C GLU A 425 21.76 -12.50 -3.06
N VAL A 426 21.69 -12.00 -4.29
CA VAL A 426 22.76 -11.12 -4.83
C VAL A 426 22.87 -9.81 -4.05
N TRP A 427 21.73 -9.27 -3.62
CA TRP A 427 21.67 -7.97 -2.94
C TRP A 427 21.66 -8.10 -1.41
N LEU A 428 21.28 -9.25 -0.86
CA LEU A 428 21.28 -9.50 0.58
C LEU A 428 22.10 -10.74 0.92
N GLN A 429 23.37 -10.53 1.22
CA GLN A 429 24.30 -11.55 1.67
C GLN A 429 25.44 -10.94 2.50
N ARG A 430 26.29 -11.78 3.09
CA ARG A 430 27.30 -11.39 4.09
C ARG A 430 28.25 -10.25 3.68
N ASP A 431 28.61 -10.13 2.41
CA ASP A 431 29.55 -9.12 1.91
C ASP A 431 28.88 -7.74 1.70
N ASN A 432 27.54 -7.67 1.61
CA ASN A 432 26.79 -6.42 1.39
C ASN A 432 25.69 -6.11 2.43
N ASP A 433 25.35 -7.03 3.33
CA ASP A 433 24.29 -6.86 4.35
C ASP A 433 24.45 -5.62 5.24
N TRP A 434 25.70 -5.21 5.48
CA TRP A 434 26.07 -4.10 6.36
C TRP A 434 25.52 -2.75 5.90
N ILE A 435 25.16 -2.60 4.61
CA ILE A 435 24.62 -1.34 4.07
C ILE A 435 23.19 -1.08 4.57
N TYR A 436 22.37 -2.12 4.74
CA TYR A 436 20.93 -1.97 4.90
C TYR A 436 20.53 -1.27 6.18
N ARG A 437 21.19 -1.55 7.31
CA ARG A 437 20.92 -0.81 8.57
C ARG A 437 21.09 0.70 8.41
N HIS A 438 22.05 1.14 7.58
CA HIS A 438 22.31 2.56 7.35
C HIS A 438 21.34 3.17 6.35
N LEU A 439 20.95 2.40 5.32
CA LEU A 439 19.90 2.79 4.38
C LEU A 439 18.55 2.94 5.11
N HIS A 440 18.19 1.97 5.95
CA HIS A 440 16.96 1.97 6.74
C HIS A 440 16.91 3.13 7.74
N GLU A 441 18.01 3.41 8.45
CA GLU A 441 18.09 4.59 9.34
C GLU A 441 17.94 5.90 8.55
N ALA A 442 18.54 5.96 7.35
CA ALA A 442 18.42 7.13 6.49
C ALA A 442 16.99 7.30 5.92
N GLU A 443 16.30 6.21 5.58
CA GLU A 443 14.88 6.21 5.20
C GLU A 443 14.00 6.77 6.32
N ASP A 444 14.11 6.22 7.53
CA ASP A 444 13.35 6.67 8.70
C ASP A 444 13.57 8.16 8.97
N ARG A 445 14.84 8.60 8.93
CA ARG A 445 15.21 10.00 9.16
C ARG A 445 14.68 10.92 8.06
N MET A 446 14.74 10.52 6.79
CA MET A 446 14.21 11.32 5.68
C MET A 446 12.70 11.52 5.82
N ILE A 447 11.96 10.45 6.16
CA ILE A 447 10.50 10.49 6.37
C ILE A 447 10.16 11.39 7.56
N ALA A 448 10.87 11.24 8.67
CA ALA A 448 10.66 12.05 9.88
C ALA A 448 10.84 13.56 9.60
N ILE A 449 11.95 13.93 8.95
CA ILE A 449 12.25 15.33 8.60
C ILE A 449 11.23 15.86 7.57
N ALA A 450 10.96 15.12 6.50
CA ALA A 450 9.99 15.53 5.47
C ALA A 450 8.59 15.77 6.07
N THR A 451 8.13 14.84 6.91
CA THR A 451 6.82 14.91 7.57
C THR A 451 6.74 16.07 8.57
N ARG A 452 7.78 16.27 9.38
CA ARG A 452 7.86 17.39 10.35
C ARG A 452 7.73 18.74 9.66
N HIS A 453 8.47 18.95 8.56
CA HIS A 453 8.49 20.22 7.84
C HIS A 453 7.25 20.44 6.96
N ALA A 454 6.53 19.39 6.57
CA ALA A 454 5.22 19.54 5.92
C ALA A 454 4.14 20.09 6.88
N ARG A 455 4.20 19.70 8.16
CA ARG A 455 3.24 20.13 9.20
C ARG A 455 3.52 21.54 9.71
N LEU A 456 4.80 21.92 9.79
CA LEU A 456 5.22 23.26 10.19
C LEU A 456 5.08 24.21 8.99
N LYS A 457 3.90 24.79 8.79
CA LYS A 457 3.69 25.93 7.87
C LYS A 457 4.47 27.16 8.35
N GLY A 458 5.79 27.17 8.14
CA GLY A 458 6.65 28.33 8.38
C GLY A 458 7.07 28.56 9.84
N SER A 459 7.53 27.54 10.56
CA SER A 459 8.18 27.73 11.86
C SER A 459 9.69 27.97 11.72
N ALA A 460 10.04 29.26 11.69
CA ALA A 460 11.25 29.91 12.20
C ALA A 460 12.61 29.16 12.18
N ALA A 461 13.44 29.43 11.16
CA ALA A 461 14.91 29.60 11.20
C ALA A 461 15.52 29.64 9.77
N ILE A 462 14.99 28.81 8.85
CA ILE A 462 15.50 28.63 7.49
C ILE A 462 14.50 29.19 6.46
N PRO A 463 14.93 29.94 5.43
CA PRO A 463 14.08 30.35 4.31
C PRO A 463 13.47 29.14 3.57
N THR A 464 12.16 29.15 3.30
CA THR A 464 11.42 28.01 2.69
C THR A 464 12.04 27.49 1.40
N ALA A 465 12.55 28.37 0.54
CA ALA A 465 13.19 27.98 -0.71
C ALA A 465 14.51 27.22 -0.48
N GLN A 466 15.30 27.64 0.51
CA GLN A 466 16.55 26.98 0.88
C GLN A 466 16.29 25.63 1.55
N LEU A 467 15.29 25.56 2.43
CA LEU A 467 14.84 24.31 3.05
C LEU A 467 14.39 23.29 2.00
N LYS A 468 13.57 23.70 1.03
CA LYS A 468 13.13 22.81 -0.05
C LYS A 468 14.31 22.26 -0.84
N ARG A 469 15.29 23.11 -1.20
CA ARG A 469 16.50 22.68 -1.91
C ARG A 469 17.30 21.66 -1.11
N ALA A 470 17.52 21.91 0.18
CA ALA A 470 18.25 20.97 1.02
C ALA A 470 17.51 19.64 1.22
N LEU A 471 16.19 19.66 1.42
CA LEU A 471 15.38 18.44 1.53
C LEU A 471 15.39 17.64 0.22
N ASN A 472 15.28 18.31 -0.93
CA ASN A 472 15.37 17.65 -2.22
C ASN A 472 16.76 17.07 -2.47
N GLN A 473 17.83 17.80 -2.11
CA GLN A 473 19.18 17.25 -2.22
C GLN A 473 19.39 16.07 -1.26
N ALA A 474 18.86 16.13 -0.03
CA ALA A 474 18.93 15.01 0.91
C ALA A 474 18.20 13.77 0.34
N GLY A 475 16.97 13.93 -0.15
CA GLY A 475 16.25 12.86 -0.85
C GLY A 475 17.05 12.29 -2.02
N ARG A 476 17.71 13.13 -2.81
CA ARG A 476 18.58 12.70 -3.91
C ARG A 476 19.78 11.88 -3.43
N GLU A 477 20.46 12.31 -2.37
CA GLU A 477 21.57 11.54 -1.79
C GLU A 477 21.09 10.17 -1.27
N LEU A 478 19.92 10.11 -0.64
CA LEU A 478 19.33 8.85 -0.20
C LEU A 478 19.03 7.91 -1.38
N LEU A 479 18.37 8.41 -2.43
CA LEU A 479 18.13 7.61 -3.64
C LEU A 479 19.45 7.08 -4.22
N LEU A 480 20.47 7.93 -4.34
CA LEU A 480 21.78 7.52 -4.86
C LEU A 480 22.47 6.47 -3.99
N ALA A 481 22.32 6.54 -2.67
CA ALA A 481 22.83 5.52 -1.75
C ALA A 481 22.10 4.17 -1.88
N GLN A 482 20.81 4.20 -2.26
CA GLN A 482 19.94 3.03 -2.38
C GLN A 482 20.06 2.24 -3.70
N SER A 483 20.92 2.68 -4.64
CA SER A 483 21.11 1.99 -5.93
C SER A 483 21.53 0.52 -5.73
N SER A 484 20.87 -0.42 -6.45
CA SER A 484 21.15 -1.86 -6.34
C SER A 484 22.57 -2.21 -6.82
N ASP A 485 23.13 -1.39 -7.70
CA ASP A 485 24.46 -1.54 -8.29
C ASP A 485 25.56 -1.67 -7.23
N TRP A 486 25.43 -0.96 -6.10
CA TRP A 486 26.45 -1.01 -5.06
C TRP A 486 26.53 -2.40 -4.43
N ALA A 487 25.39 -3.01 -4.11
CA ALA A 487 25.34 -4.35 -3.57
C ALA A 487 25.74 -5.41 -4.62
N PHE A 488 25.36 -5.21 -5.88
CA PHE A 488 25.75 -6.07 -7.01
C PHE A 488 27.26 -6.04 -7.27
N ILE A 489 27.90 -4.86 -7.24
CA ILE A 489 29.36 -4.71 -7.41
C ILE A 489 30.11 -5.39 -6.26
N MET A 490 29.57 -5.32 -5.04
CA MET A 490 30.14 -6.01 -3.88
C MET A 490 30.07 -7.55 -4.03
N ASP A 491 28.96 -8.11 -4.53
CA ASP A 491 28.81 -9.55 -4.81
C ASP A 491 29.70 -10.01 -5.98
N SER A 492 29.74 -9.25 -7.09
CA SER A 492 30.53 -9.59 -8.29
C SER A 492 32.05 -9.39 -8.13
N ARG A 493 32.49 -8.74 -7.05
CA ARG A 493 33.91 -8.50 -6.71
C ARG A 493 34.71 -7.75 -7.77
N THR A 494 34.07 -6.83 -8.49
CA THR A 494 34.69 -6.06 -9.57
C THR A 494 35.42 -4.82 -9.03
N VAL A 495 34.69 -3.76 -8.65
CA VAL A 495 35.24 -2.50 -8.09
C VAL A 495 34.67 -2.22 -6.71
N VAL A 496 34.86 -3.16 -5.78
CA VAL A 496 34.25 -3.16 -4.43
C VAL A 496 34.52 -1.86 -3.66
N ASP A 497 35.77 -1.37 -3.67
CA ASP A 497 36.14 -0.13 -2.95
C ASP A 497 35.39 1.09 -3.48
N TYR A 498 35.07 1.12 -4.77
CA TYR A 498 34.27 2.17 -5.38
C TYR A 498 32.83 2.11 -4.85
N ALA A 499 32.19 0.94 -4.90
CA ALA A 499 30.83 0.76 -4.39
C ALA A 499 30.70 1.13 -2.91
N ILE A 500 31.63 0.64 -2.06
CA ILE A 500 31.66 0.97 -0.62
C ILE A 500 31.76 2.49 -0.43
N ARG A 501 32.64 3.16 -1.19
CA ARG A 501 32.83 4.60 -1.11
C ARG A 501 31.59 5.37 -1.57
N ARG A 502 30.95 4.95 -2.67
CA ARG A 502 29.71 5.57 -3.16
C ARG A 502 28.60 5.52 -2.13
N THR A 503 28.33 4.33 -1.55
CA THR A 503 27.32 4.18 -0.50
C THR A 503 27.63 5.08 0.70
N LYS A 504 28.88 5.07 1.19
CA LYS A 504 29.29 5.87 2.36
C LYS A 504 29.27 7.38 2.09
N ASP A 505 29.73 7.83 0.92
CA ASP A 505 29.79 9.25 0.56
C ASP A 505 28.37 9.83 0.46
N HIS A 506 27.44 9.13 -0.20
CA HIS A 506 26.05 9.56 -0.32
C HIS A 506 25.35 9.59 1.05
N LEU A 507 25.50 8.53 1.87
CA LEU A 507 24.97 8.53 3.24
C LEU A 507 25.59 9.62 4.12
N GLY A 508 26.89 9.89 3.97
CA GLY A 508 27.57 10.97 4.68
C GLY A 508 27.04 12.35 4.29
N CYS A 509 26.83 12.59 2.99
CA CYS A 509 26.24 13.82 2.49
C CYS A 509 24.78 13.98 2.95
N PHE A 510 23.99 12.92 2.86
CA PHE A 510 22.62 12.85 3.38
C PHE A 510 22.57 13.23 4.86
N ASN A 511 23.35 12.55 5.70
CA ASN A 511 23.35 12.75 7.14
C ASN A 511 23.79 14.16 7.53
N ARG A 512 24.75 14.74 6.78
CA ARG A 512 25.19 16.12 6.98
C ARG A 512 24.09 17.12 6.62
N LEU A 513 23.38 16.93 5.51
CA LEU A 513 22.23 17.78 5.14
C LEU A 513 21.11 17.70 6.17
N CYS A 514 20.75 16.49 6.60
CA CYS A 514 19.74 16.28 7.63
C CYS A 514 20.12 16.97 8.95
N GLY A 515 21.39 16.88 9.36
CA GLY A 515 21.90 17.60 10.54
C GLY A 515 21.77 19.13 10.39
N MET A 516 22.18 19.69 9.24
CA MET A 516 22.01 21.13 8.96
C MET A 516 20.54 21.58 9.01
N ILE A 517 19.61 20.75 8.55
CA ILE A 517 18.16 21.05 8.56
C ILE A 517 17.63 21.01 10.00
N GLU A 518 18.00 20.00 10.78
CA GLU A 518 17.62 19.84 12.19
C GLU A 518 18.17 20.96 13.07
N ASP A 519 19.41 21.38 12.82
CA ASP A 519 20.09 22.49 13.52
C ASP A 519 19.53 23.86 13.11
N GLY A 520 18.66 23.94 12.10
CA GLY A 520 18.07 25.18 11.62
C GLY A 520 19.05 26.07 10.84
N ARG A 521 20.18 25.55 10.37
CA ARG A 521 21.22 26.31 9.66
C ARG A 521 21.81 25.52 8.48
N ILE A 522 21.51 25.97 7.27
CA ILE A 522 22.02 25.38 6.03
C ILE A 522 23.24 26.15 5.52
N GLU A 523 24.34 25.44 5.29
CA GLU A 523 25.53 25.98 4.62
C GLU A 523 25.34 26.02 3.09
N GLU A 524 25.07 27.22 2.55
CA GLU A 524 24.80 27.40 1.10
C GLU A 524 25.96 26.94 0.20
N THR A 525 27.21 27.11 0.65
CA THR A 525 28.40 26.68 -0.10
C THR A 525 28.45 25.16 -0.25
N PHE A 526 28.13 24.43 0.82
CA PHE A 526 28.06 22.97 0.82
C PHE A 526 26.89 22.47 -0.03
N LEU A 527 25.68 23.00 0.20
CA LEU A 527 24.48 22.63 -0.56
C LEU A 527 24.68 22.86 -2.07
N GLY A 528 25.15 24.05 -2.46
CA GLY A 528 25.36 24.38 -3.87
C GLY A 528 26.48 23.56 -4.53
N ALA A 529 27.52 23.17 -3.79
CA ALA A 529 28.54 22.26 -4.30
C ALA A 529 27.97 20.86 -4.55
N LEU A 530 27.14 20.37 -3.63
CA LEU A 530 26.50 19.06 -3.73
C LEU A 530 25.46 19.02 -4.86
N GLU A 531 24.64 20.06 -5.02
CA GLU A 531 23.69 20.19 -6.14
C GLU A 531 24.40 20.19 -7.51
N ARG A 532 25.61 20.75 -7.62
CA ARG A 532 26.41 20.69 -8.85
C ARG A 532 27.02 19.32 -9.10
N ARG A 533 27.42 18.62 -8.04
CA ARG A 533 28.03 17.29 -8.11
C ARG A 533 26.97 16.24 -8.48
N ASN A 534 25.86 16.24 -7.74
CA ASN A 534 24.76 15.28 -7.84
C ASN A 534 23.50 16.00 -8.32
N ASN A 535 23.45 16.30 -9.63
CA ASN A 535 22.39 17.09 -10.28
C ASN A 535 21.31 16.26 -10.99
N CYS A 536 21.26 14.93 -10.81
CA CYS A 536 20.19 14.09 -11.37
C CYS A 536 18.81 14.47 -10.80
N PHE A 537 17.72 14.10 -11.48
CA PHE A 537 16.34 14.29 -10.97
C PHE A 537 16.04 15.74 -10.49
N PRO A 538 16.10 16.74 -11.37
CA PRO A 538 15.83 18.14 -11.00
C PRO A 538 14.41 18.35 -10.45
N GLU A 539 13.47 17.48 -10.80
CA GLU A 539 12.06 17.51 -10.38
C GLU A 539 11.73 16.59 -9.18
N LEU A 540 12.76 16.07 -8.50
CA LEU A 540 12.56 15.34 -7.23
C LEU A 540 11.81 16.23 -6.24
N ASP A 541 10.81 15.67 -5.56
CA ASP A 541 10.06 16.35 -4.51
C ASP A 541 10.16 15.55 -3.21
N TYR A 542 10.79 16.15 -2.19
CA TYR A 542 10.93 15.55 -0.86
C TYR A 542 9.57 15.15 -0.25
N LYS A 543 8.47 15.74 -0.72
CA LYS A 543 7.12 15.39 -0.28
C LYS A 543 6.74 13.94 -0.55
N ASP A 544 7.41 13.25 -1.46
CA ASP A 544 7.18 11.83 -1.69
C ASP A 544 7.57 10.97 -0.48
N TYR A 545 8.44 11.48 0.39
CA TYR A 545 8.81 10.87 1.67
C TYR A 545 7.85 11.23 2.82
N ILE A 546 6.81 12.05 2.58
CA ILE A 546 5.82 12.33 3.62
C ILE A 546 4.96 11.08 3.78
N SER A 547 4.90 10.57 5.02
CA SER A 547 4.12 9.38 5.29
C SER A 547 2.63 9.59 5.03
N VAL A 548 2.02 8.65 4.30
CA VAL A 548 0.58 8.66 3.96
C VAL A 548 -0.25 8.00 5.04
N LEU A 549 0.35 7.09 5.80
CA LEU A 549 -0.06 6.95 7.19
C LEU A 549 0.32 8.29 7.81
N PRO A 550 -0.63 9.16 8.20
CA PRO A 550 -0.26 10.11 9.21
C PRO A 550 0.25 9.21 10.33
N ALA A 551 1.53 9.32 10.70
CA ALA A 551 1.82 9.16 12.11
C ALA A 551 0.80 10.10 12.75
N SER A 552 -0.33 9.55 13.23
CA SER A 552 -1.20 10.26 14.16
C SER A 552 -0.18 10.71 15.17
N PRO A 553 0.15 12.02 15.22
CA PRO A 553 1.30 12.46 15.98
C PRO A 553 1.12 11.83 17.34
N ILE A 554 2.04 10.95 17.75
CA ILE A 554 1.99 10.35 19.08
C ILE A 554 1.94 11.58 19.99
N PRO A 555 0.78 11.89 20.58
CA PRO A 555 0.61 13.19 21.19
C PRO A 555 1.58 13.21 22.36
N GLN A 556 2.40 14.25 22.48
CA GLN A 556 3.13 14.48 23.72
C GLN A 556 2.08 14.76 24.80
N LEU A 557 1.71 13.71 25.52
CA LEU A 557 0.76 13.83 26.61
C LEU A 557 1.45 14.53 27.79
N PRO A 558 0.72 15.33 28.58
CA PRO A 558 1.18 15.78 29.88
C PRO A 558 1.65 14.57 30.70
N ASP A 559 2.66 14.75 31.57
CA ASP A 559 3.23 13.68 32.39
C ASP A 559 2.15 12.94 33.21
N VAL A 560 1.64 11.82 32.67
CA VAL A 560 0.62 10.96 33.29
C VAL A 560 1.25 9.88 34.18
N ARG A 561 2.54 9.99 34.52
CA ARG A 561 3.27 8.97 35.33
C ARG A 561 2.55 8.58 36.62
N ALA A 562 1.75 9.46 37.21
CA ALA A 562 0.99 9.21 38.43
C ALA A 562 -0.44 8.65 38.24
N LYS A 563 -1.03 8.69 37.03
CA LYS A 563 -2.42 8.29 36.80
C LYS A 563 -2.55 6.98 36.05
N PRO A 564 -3.50 6.12 36.40
CA PRO A 564 -3.69 4.86 35.70
C PRO A 564 -4.02 5.04 34.20
N ASN A 565 -3.42 4.22 33.32
CA ASN A 565 -3.46 4.40 31.86
C ASN A 565 -4.05 3.20 31.09
N THR A 566 -5.29 3.35 30.65
CA THR A 566 -6.11 2.29 30.04
C THR A 566 -6.35 2.55 28.56
N PHE A 567 -6.12 1.53 27.72
CA PHE A 567 -6.36 1.58 26.28
C PHE A 567 -7.57 0.71 25.90
N MET A 568 -8.65 1.36 25.47
CA MET A 568 -9.84 0.73 24.94
C MET A 568 -9.72 0.58 23.41
N LEU A 569 -9.91 -0.63 22.90
CA LEU A 569 -9.85 -0.94 21.48
C LEU A 569 -11.28 -1.11 20.96
N ALA A 570 -11.69 -0.31 19.98
CA ALA A 570 -13.02 -0.38 19.39
C ALA A 570 -13.02 0.04 17.91
N TRP A 571 -13.79 -0.66 17.07
CA TRP A 571 -13.85 -0.37 15.63
C TRP A 571 -14.73 0.85 15.26
N GLU A 572 -15.60 1.28 16.18
CA GLU A 572 -16.42 2.49 16.07
C GLU A 572 -16.38 3.32 17.36
N TYR A 573 -16.34 4.64 17.20
CA TYR A 573 -16.39 5.65 18.26
C TYR A 573 -16.90 6.97 17.64
N PRO A 574 -17.67 7.82 18.36
CA PRO A 574 -18.22 9.05 17.81
C PRO A 574 -17.16 9.90 17.09
N PRO A 575 -17.43 10.48 15.90
CA PRO A 575 -18.74 10.59 15.24
C PRO A 575 -19.15 9.39 14.36
N LYS A 576 -18.39 8.29 14.37
CA LYS A 576 -18.75 7.08 13.62
C LYS A 576 -19.80 6.27 14.39
N TYR A 577 -21.03 6.21 13.88
CA TYR A 577 -22.15 5.47 14.47
C TYR A 577 -22.70 4.42 13.49
N VAL A 578 -22.36 3.14 13.68
CA VAL A 578 -22.98 2.01 12.95
C VAL A 578 -23.99 1.28 13.85
N GLY A 579 -23.74 1.22 15.16
CA GLY A 579 -24.62 0.60 16.14
C GLY A 579 -24.60 1.27 17.52
N GLY A 580 -25.04 0.51 18.53
CA GLY A 580 -25.02 0.95 19.92
C GLY A 580 -23.65 0.82 20.59
N LEU A 581 -22.69 0.12 19.97
CA LEU A 581 -21.35 -0.09 20.54
C LEU A 581 -20.60 1.24 20.64
N SER A 582 -20.64 2.09 19.60
CA SER A 582 -20.04 3.42 19.62
C SER A 582 -20.46 4.25 20.85
N ARG A 583 -21.76 4.23 21.20
CA ARG A 583 -22.28 4.94 22.39
C ARG A 583 -21.83 4.28 23.69
N ALA A 584 -21.95 2.96 23.79
CA ALA A 584 -21.53 2.22 24.98
C ALA A 584 -20.04 2.43 25.32
N VAL A 585 -19.17 2.45 24.30
CA VAL A 585 -17.73 2.75 24.48
C VAL A 585 -17.51 4.20 24.88
N ALA A 586 -18.22 5.16 24.26
CA ALA A 586 -18.12 6.57 24.60
C ALA A 586 -18.54 6.85 26.04
N ASP A 587 -19.74 6.43 26.45
CA ASP A 587 -20.29 6.69 27.78
C ASP A 587 -19.40 6.09 28.88
N LEU A 588 -18.90 4.86 28.67
CA LEU A 588 -17.98 4.21 29.61
C LEU A 588 -16.62 4.92 29.67
N ALA A 589 -16.02 5.23 28.52
CA ALA A 589 -14.71 5.90 28.45
C ALA A 589 -14.74 7.28 29.12
N GLU A 590 -15.80 8.06 28.85
CA GLU A 590 -15.99 9.40 29.42
C GLU A 590 -16.24 9.33 30.93
N ALA A 591 -17.05 8.38 31.40
CA ALA A 591 -17.29 8.19 32.83
C ALA A 591 -16.03 7.73 33.60
N LEU A 592 -15.21 6.87 32.99
CA LEU A 592 -13.91 6.45 33.54
C LEU A 592 -12.93 7.63 33.59
N ALA A 593 -12.86 8.43 32.53
CA ALA A 593 -12.01 9.62 32.46
C ALA A 593 -12.41 10.68 33.50
N ALA A 594 -13.70 10.91 33.69
CA ALA A 594 -14.24 11.81 34.72
C ALA A 594 -13.86 11.36 36.15
N ARG A 595 -13.63 10.07 36.35
CA ARG A 595 -13.17 9.47 37.62
C ARG A 595 -11.64 9.41 37.76
N GLY A 596 -10.90 10.03 36.85
CA GLY A 596 -9.45 10.20 36.94
C GLY A 596 -8.61 9.10 36.27
N GLU A 597 -9.24 8.14 35.58
CA GLU A 597 -8.53 7.20 34.69
C GLU A 597 -8.01 7.95 33.46
N THR A 598 -6.77 7.68 33.04
CA THR A 598 -6.29 8.15 31.74
C THR A 598 -6.78 7.16 30.70
N VAL A 599 -7.83 7.53 29.96
CA VAL A 599 -8.48 6.63 29.00
C VAL A 599 -8.07 7.01 27.58
N HIS A 600 -7.55 6.01 26.87
CA HIS A 600 -7.23 6.07 25.46
C HIS A 600 -8.25 5.22 24.69
N VAL A 601 -8.89 5.75 23.67
CA VAL A 601 -9.70 4.97 22.73
C VAL A 601 -8.98 4.91 21.40
N VAL A 602 -8.60 3.71 20.98
CA VAL A 602 -7.99 3.47 19.66
C VAL A 602 -9.05 2.92 18.73
N THR A 603 -9.31 3.64 17.65
CA THR A 603 -10.40 3.39 16.72
C THR A 603 -10.02 3.75 15.28
N THR A 604 -10.96 3.59 14.35
CA THR A 604 -10.72 3.81 12.92
C THR A 604 -11.00 5.24 12.48
N SER A 605 -10.30 5.69 11.43
CA SER A 605 -10.54 6.98 10.78
C SER A 605 -11.98 7.10 10.29
N PHE A 606 -12.53 8.30 10.39
CA PHE A 606 -13.84 8.65 9.88
C PHE A 606 -13.76 10.00 9.18
N GLU A 607 -14.48 10.14 8.06
CA GLU A 607 -14.45 11.36 7.25
C GLU A 607 -14.86 12.59 8.07
N GLY A 608 -14.04 13.64 8.02
CA GLY A 608 -14.25 14.87 8.79
C GLY A 608 -13.84 14.81 10.27
N ALA A 609 -13.42 13.65 10.81
CA ALA A 609 -12.93 13.54 12.18
C ALA A 609 -11.40 13.70 12.26
N PRO A 610 -10.86 14.35 13.31
CA PRO A 610 -9.41 14.47 13.49
C PRO A 610 -8.77 13.11 13.81
N ALA A 611 -7.53 12.92 13.33
CA ALA A 611 -6.74 11.71 13.57
C ALA A 611 -6.40 11.51 15.07
N PHE A 612 -6.36 12.60 15.84
CA PHE A 612 -6.26 12.59 17.29
C PHE A 612 -7.09 13.74 17.89
N GLU A 613 -7.79 13.47 18.99
CA GLU A 613 -8.47 14.52 19.78
C GLU A 613 -8.57 14.14 21.27
N LEU A 614 -8.63 15.16 22.14
CA LEU A 614 -9.07 15.01 23.52
C LEU A 614 -10.55 15.39 23.59
N ARG A 615 -11.42 14.39 23.77
CA ARG A 615 -12.88 14.56 23.78
C ARG A 615 -13.43 14.15 25.14
N ASN A 616 -14.07 15.08 25.85
CA ASN A 616 -14.68 14.82 27.17
C ASN A 616 -13.75 14.10 28.17
N GLY A 617 -12.45 14.42 28.15
CA GLY A 617 -11.43 13.80 29.00
C GLY A 617 -10.81 12.49 28.46
N VAL A 618 -11.28 11.98 27.33
CA VAL A 618 -10.80 10.77 26.66
C VAL A 618 -9.85 11.13 25.51
N TYR A 619 -8.71 10.45 25.43
CA TYR A 619 -7.76 10.56 24.33
C TYR A 619 -8.16 9.63 23.19
N VAL A 620 -8.65 10.18 22.08
CA VAL A 620 -9.15 9.38 20.96
C VAL A 620 -8.13 9.36 19.82
N HIS A 621 -7.72 8.16 19.41
CA HIS A 621 -6.74 7.89 18.36
C HIS A 621 -7.46 7.25 17.18
N ARG A 622 -7.54 7.95 16.05
CA ARG A 622 -8.20 7.49 14.83
C ARG A 622 -7.18 7.09 13.79
N LEU A 623 -7.09 5.79 13.55
CA LEU A 623 -6.10 5.19 12.68
C LEU A 623 -6.68 5.00 11.28
N PRO A 624 -5.97 5.43 10.21
CA PRO A 624 -6.35 5.06 8.86
C PRO A 624 -6.25 3.55 8.69
N VAL A 625 -7.27 2.94 8.09
CA VAL A 625 -7.19 1.56 7.62
C VAL A 625 -6.89 1.64 6.12
N LEU A 626 -5.79 1.02 5.69
CA LEU A 626 -5.35 1.01 4.30
C LEU A 626 -6.43 0.32 3.45
N CYS A 627 -7.36 1.08 2.89
CA CYS A 627 -8.47 0.51 2.12
C CYS A 627 -7.95 -0.16 0.85
N SER A 628 -7.87 -1.48 0.86
CA SER A 628 -7.61 -2.32 -0.32
C SER A 628 -8.90 -2.50 -1.17
N GLY A 629 -9.56 -1.42 -1.60
CA GLY A 629 -10.76 -1.52 -2.46
C GLY A 629 -11.96 -2.23 -1.80
N ASP A 630 -12.83 -2.87 -2.60
CA ASP A 630 -14.04 -3.62 -2.16
C ASP A 630 -13.67 -4.89 -1.34
N THR A 631 -13.03 -4.73 -0.19
CA THR A 631 -12.74 -5.84 0.72
C THR A 631 -13.97 -6.24 1.52
N ASP A 632 -14.18 -7.55 1.63
CA ASP A 632 -15.12 -8.12 2.58
C ASP A 632 -14.78 -7.64 4.00
N PHE A 633 -15.81 -7.31 4.79
CA PHE A 633 -15.70 -6.72 6.14
C PHE A 633 -14.73 -7.50 7.03
N TYR A 634 -14.66 -8.83 6.88
CA TYR A 634 -13.71 -9.66 7.60
C TYR A 634 -12.24 -9.29 7.34
N HIS A 635 -11.85 -9.10 6.07
CA HIS A 635 -10.48 -8.69 5.73
C HIS A 635 -10.18 -7.28 6.21
N TRP A 636 -11.15 -6.38 6.08
CA TRP A 636 -11.04 -5.02 6.63
C TRP A 636 -10.81 -5.03 8.15
N THR A 637 -11.47 -5.93 8.90
CA THR A 637 -11.18 -6.07 10.34
C THR A 637 -9.75 -6.50 10.62
N PHE A 638 -9.15 -7.36 9.79
CA PHE A 638 -7.76 -7.76 9.95
C PHE A 638 -6.79 -6.59 9.71
N GLU A 639 -6.97 -5.82 8.64
CA GLU A 639 -6.16 -4.62 8.36
C GLU A 639 -6.26 -3.57 9.47
N MET A 640 -7.47 -3.37 10.02
CA MET A 640 -7.67 -2.51 11.19
C MET A 640 -6.83 -2.97 12.39
N ASN A 641 -6.77 -4.28 12.65
CA ASN A 641 -5.97 -4.79 13.76
C ASN A 641 -4.47 -4.57 13.54
N LEU A 642 -3.97 -4.73 12.31
CA LEU A 642 -2.57 -4.42 11.98
C LEU A 642 -2.24 -2.96 12.30
N ALA A 643 -3.08 -2.02 11.84
CA ALA A 643 -2.90 -0.61 12.14
C ALA A 643 -2.90 -0.31 13.65
N MET A 644 -3.78 -0.96 14.43
CA MET A 644 -3.81 -0.84 15.89
C MET A 644 -2.56 -1.40 16.56
N VAL A 645 -2.05 -2.54 16.09
CA VAL A 645 -0.81 -3.16 16.60
C VAL A 645 0.37 -2.24 16.33
N ASP A 646 0.57 -1.81 15.09
CA ASP A 646 1.70 -0.96 14.70
C ASP A 646 1.72 0.34 15.50
N TYR A 647 0.55 0.98 15.65
CA TYR A 647 0.43 2.21 16.43
C TYR A 647 0.78 2.01 17.91
N LEU A 648 0.32 0.93 18.53
CA LEU A 648 0.50 0.69 19.97
C LEU A 648 1.86 0.07 20.30
N VAL A 649 2.48 -0.65 19.38
CA VAL A 649 3.89 -1.06 19.45
C VAL A 649 4.77 0.18 19.43
N SER A 650 4.58 1.07 18.44
CA SER A 650 5.31 2.34 18.35
C SER A 650 5.12 3.21 19.60
N TRP A 651 3.89 3.30 20.13
CA TRP A 651 3.61 3.97 21.41
C TRP A 651 4.47 3.44 22.56
N ARG A 652 4.62 2.12 22.68
CA ARG A 652 5.41 1.48 23.74
C ARG A 652 6.90 1.69 23.54
N GLU A 653 7.38 1.59 22.31
CA GLU A 653 8.79 1.80 21.94
C GLU A 653 9.24 3.24 22.20
N ASP A 654 8.36 4.22 22.00
CA ASP A 654 8.58 5.64 22.33
C ASP A 654 8.50 5.94 23.85
N GLY A 655 8.43 4.91 24.69
CA GLY A 655 8.38 5.02 26.14
C GLY A 655 6.98 5.23 26.72
N GLY A 656 5.94 5.10 25.90
CA GLY A 656 4.55 5.16 26.34
C GLY A 656 4.18 4.00 27.29
N ARG A 657 3.38 4.32 28.32
CA ARG A 657 2.87 3.31 29.26
C ARG A 657 1.49 2.81 28.82
N ILE A 658 1.26 1.51 28.90
CA ILE A 658 -0.08 0.90 28.82
C ILE A 658 -0.22 0.03 30.07
N ASP A 659 -1.22 0.29 30.91
CA ASP A 659 -1.44 -0.48 32.14
C ASP A 659 -2.50 -1.57 31.95
N LEU A 660 -3.48 -1.35 31.07
CA LEU A 660 -4.58 -2.28 30.80
C LEU A 660 -5.13 -2.10 29.37
N LEU A 661 -5.50 -3.21 28.73
CA LEU A 661 -6.24 -3.24 27.47
C LEU A 661 -7.70 -3.60 27.74
N HIS A 662 -8.63 -2.88 27.11
CA HIS A 662 -10.06 -3.22 27.11
C HIS A 662 -10.57 -3.36 25.67
N ALA A 663 -10.75 -4.60 25.23
CA ALA A 663 -11.27 -4.93 23.91
C ALA A 663 -12.81 -4.89 23.88
N HIS A 664 -13.39 -4.20 22.90
CA HIS A 664 -14.83 -4.21 22.65
C HIS A 664 -15.17 -5.07 21.43
N ASP A 665 -15.72 -6.26 21.71
CA ASP A 665 -16.07 -7.33 20.76
C ASP A 665 -14.93 -7.91 19.91
N TRP A 666 -15.24 -8.98 19.16
CA TRP A 666 -14.29 -9.82 18.40
C TRP A 666 -13.47 -9.08 17.34
N MET A 667 -13.95 -7.92 16.85
CA MET A 667 -13.33 -7.18 15.74
C MET A 667 -11.93 -6.67 16.09
N VAL A 668 -11.60 -6.52 17.37
CA VAL A 668 -10.29 -6.05 17.85
C VAL A 668 -9.46 -7.17 18.50
N LEU A 669 -9.86 -8.44 18.30
CA LEU A 669 -9.21 -9.61 18.91
C LEU A 669 -7.72 -9.66 18.61
N HIS A 670 -7.33 -9.51 17.34
CA HIS A 670 -5.96 -9.76 16.92
C HIS A 670 -4.99 -8.76 17.57
N ALA A 671 -5.36 -7.47 17.59
CA ALA A 671 -4.59 -6.43 18.25
C ALA A 671 -4.55 -6.63 19.77
N ALA A 672 -5.70 -6.91 20.40
CA ALA A 672 -5.78 -7.14 21.84
C ALA A 672 -4.90 -8.32 22.29
N ARG A 673 -4.95 -9.44 21.55
CA ARG A 673 -4.19 -10.66 21.82
C ARG A 673 -2.69 -10.42 21.63
N GLU A 674 -2.30 -9.81 20.52
CA GLU A 674 -0.89 -9.56 20.20
C GLU A 674 -0.25 -8.67 21.27
N LEU A 675 -0.86 -7.52 21.58
CA LEU A 675 -0.34 -6.58 22.58
C LEU A 675 -0.30 -7.18 23.99
N LYS A 676 -1.30 -7.99 24.35
CA LYS A 676 -1.31 -8.73 25.61
C LYS A 676 -0.09 -9.64 25.72
N HIS A 677 0.16 -10.49 24.72
CA HIS A 677 1.23 -11.50 24.80
C HIS A 677 2.61 -10.85 24.66
N SER A 678 2.76 -9.86 23.78
CA SER A 678 4.04 -9.20 23.51
C SER A 678 4.50 -8.31 24.67
N TYR A 679 3.57 -7.74 25.46
CA TYR A 679 3.92 -6.84 26.57
C TYR A 679 3.44 -7.30 27.95
N GLY A 680 2.83 -8.49 28.06
CA GLY A 680 2.32 -9.03 29.32
C GLY A 680 1.17 -8.21 29.94
N LEU A 681 0.33 -7.58 29.12
CA LEU A 681 -0.69 -6.64 29.58
C LEU A 681 -1.97 -7.35 30.07
N PRO A 682 -2.62 -6.87 31.15
CA PRO A 682 -3.97 -7.30 31.50
C PRO A 682 -4.96 -6.95 30.39
N LEU A 683 -5.83 -7.90 30.05
CA LEU A 683 -6.85 -7.75 29.02
C LEU A 683 -8.26 -7.97 29.60
N VAL A 684 -9.13 -7.01 29.37
CA VAL A 684 -10.58 -7.12 29.60
C VAL A 684 -11.27 -7.18 28.23
N ALA A 685 -12.31 -8.00 28.10
CA ALA A 685 -13.16 -8.00 26.91
C ALA A 685 -14.62 -7.70 27.29
N THR A 686 -15.26 -6.75 26.62
CA THR A 686 -16.72 -6.61 26.65
C THR A 686 -17.31 -7.25 25.41
N ILE A 687 -18.24 -8.20 25.60
CA ILE A 687 -19.03 -8.80 24.53
C ILE A 687 -20.41 -8.14 24.52
N HIS A 688 -20.69 -7.34 23.49
CA HIS A 688 -21.95 -6.61 23.36
C HIS A 688 -23.03 -7.44 22.67
N ALA A 689 -22.66 -8.42 21.86
CA ALA A 689 -23.57 -9.38 21.22
C ALA A 689 -22.78 -10.62 20.78
N THR A 690 -23.48 -11.73 20.51
CA THR A 690 -22.88 -12.88 19.83
C THR A 690 -23.47 -13.06 18.43
N GLU A 691 -22.67 -13.59 17.51
CA GLU A 691 -23.16 -13.96 16.17
C GLU A 691 -24.24 -15.04 16.27
N TRP A 692 -24.11 -15.97 17.22
CA TRP A 692 -25.13 -16.98 17.51
C TRP A 692 -26.49 -16.36 17.84
N GLY A 693 -26.51 -15.37 18.74
CA GLY A 693 -27.71 -14.68 19.16
C GLY A 693 -28.33 -13.86 18.02
N ARG A 694 -27.50 -13.13 17.25
CA ARG A 694 -27.94 -12.37 16.06
C ARG A 694 -28.62 -13.26 15.02
N GLN A 695 -28.16 -14.50 14.88
CA GLN A 695 -28.70 -15.49 13.95
C GLN A 695 -29.76 -16.42 14.59
N GLN A 696 -30.39 -15.97 15.69
CA GLN A 696 -31.52 -16.67 16.34
C GLN A 696 -31.19 -18.11 16.76
N GLY A 697 -29.94 -18.31 17.20
CA GLY A 697 -29.47 -19.58 17.72
C GLY A 697 -29.09 -20.61 16.67
N LYS A 698 -28.75 -20.19 15.44
CA LYS A 698 -28.23 -21.06 14.38
C LYS A 698 -27.13 -20.35 13.59
N LEU A 699 -26.06 -21.08 13.26
CA LEU A 699 -25.02 -20.60 12.34
C LEU A 699 -25.20 -21.31 10.99
N HIS A 700 -25.40 -20.54 9.93
CA HIS A 700 -25.78 -21.01 8.60
C HIS A 700 -24.60 -21.08 7.61
N GLY A 701 -23.51 -20.35 7.85
CA GLY A 701 -22.38 -20.25 6.91
C GLY A 701 -20.99 -20.20 7.56
N GLU A 702 -19.95 -20.38 6.75
CA GLU A 702 -18.55 -20.39 7.23
C GLU A 702 -18.15 -19.10 7.94
N LEU A 703 -18.51 -17.93 7.38
CA LEU A 703 -18.19 -16.63 7.98
C LEU A 703 -18.76 -16.51 9.40
N GLN A 704 -20.00 -16.96 9.61
CA GLN A 704 -20.66 -16.93 10.92
C GLN A 704 -19.95 -17.84 11.92
N HIS A 705 -19.53 -19.03 11.49
CA HIS A 705 -18.71 -19.94 12.32
C HIS A 705 -17.34 -19.34 12.65
N ARG A 706 -16.71 -18.65 11.69
CA ARG A 706 -15.43 -17.95 11.93
C ARG A 706 -15.61 -16.83 12.95
N ILE A 707 -16.62 -15.97 12.79
CA ILE A 707 -16.92 -14.88 13.74
C ILE A 707 -17.17 -15.46 15.13
N HIS A 708 -18.02 -16.49 15.24
CA HIS A 708 -18.27 -17.19 16.51
C HIS A 708 -16.98 -17.74 17.15
N GLY A 709 -16.06 -18.27 16.33
CA GLY A 709 -14.75 -18.69 16.78
C GLY A 709 -13.85 -17.53 17.27
N LEU A 710 -13.94 -16.34 16.67
CA LEU A 710 -13.21 -15.15 17.13
C LEU A 710 -13.80 -14.60 18.44
N GLU A 711 -15.13 -14.61 18.60
CA GLU A 711 -15.81 -14.27 19.86
C GLU A 711 -15.33 -15.19 21.00
N TRP A 712 -15.32 -16.50 20.75
CA TRP A 712 -14.78 -17.48 21.69
C TRP A 712 -13.32 -17.19 22.04
N LYS A 713 -12.45 -16.98 21.03
CA LYS A 713 -11.02 -16.70 21.24
C LYS A 713 -10.79 -15.44 22.08
N LEU A 714 -11.55 -14.37 21.84
CA LEU A 714 -11.43 -13.14 22.62
C LEU A 714 -11.79 -13.37 24.09
N THR A 715 -12.91 -14.04 24.34
CA THR A 715 -13.32 -14.35 25.72
C THR A 715 -12.37 -15.33 26.40
N TYR A 716 -11.73 -16.23 25.66
CA TYR A 716 -10.67 -17.10 26.15
C TYR A 716 -9.43 -16.29 26.55
N GLU A 717 -8.96 -15.41 25.68
CA GLU A 717 -7.77 -14.58 25.90
C GLU A 717 -7.95 -13.53 27.01
N ALA A 718 -9.15 -12.99 27.21
CA ALA A 718 -9.37 -11.98 28.25
C ALA A 718 -9.14 -12.53 29.68
N ASN A 719 -8.63 -11.71 30.59
CA ASN A 719 -8.57 -12.01 32.03
C ASN A 719 -9.95 -11.91 32.68
N ARG A 720 -10.77 -10.95 32.24
CA ARG A 720 -12.17 -10.77 32.64
C ARG A 720 -13.05 -10.48 31.43
N VAL A 721 -14.26 -11.01 31.45
CA VAL A 721 -15.24 -10.82 30.38
C VAL A 721 -16.44 -10.06 30.96
N PHE A 722 -16.79 -8.94 30.34
CA PHE A 722 -17.96 -8.16 30.68
C PHE A 722 -19.07 -8.41 29.66
N VAL A 723 -20.29 -8.50 30.15
CA VAL A 723 -21.51 -8.63 29.35
C VAL A 723 -22.58 -7.69 29.88
N CYS A 724 -23.48 -7.25 29.02
CA CYS A 724 -24.43 -6.18 29.37
C CYS A 724 -25.68 -6.65 30.12
N SER A 725 -25.98 -7.95 30.14
CA SER A 725 -27.22 -8.50 30.70
C SER A 725 -27.02 -9.90 31.27
N ARG A 726 -27.97 -10.36 32.08
CA ARG A 726 -27.96 -11.75 32.58
C ARG A 726 -28.11 -12.72 31.43
N HIS A 727 -28.99 -12.41 30.48
CA HIS A 727 -29.15 -13.20 29.27
C HIS A 727 -27.82 -13.38 28.52
N MET A 728 -27.06 -12.29 28.32
CA MET A 728 -25.75 -12.38 27.67
C MET A 728 -24.75 -13.20 28.50
N LYS A 729 -24.77 -13.10 29.83
CA LYS A 729 -23.93 -13.94 30.71
C LYS A 729 -24.25 -15.43 30.51
N GLU A 730 -25.52 -15.79 30.58
CA GLU A 730 -25.98 -17.17 30.36
C GLU A 730 -25.61 -17.67 28.96
N GLU A 731 -25.76 -16.82 27.94
CA GLU A 731 -25.42 -17.13 26.56
C GLU A 731 -23.92 -17.40 26.40
N VAL A 732 -23.03 -16.49 26.82
CA VAL A 732 -21.58 -16.67 26.63
C VAL A 732 -21.03 -17.80 27.49
N VAL A 733 -21.52 -17.99 28.72
CA VAL A 733 -21.11 -19.11 29.58
C VAL A 733 -21.50 -20.43 28.93
N ARG A 734 -22.73 -20.54 28.41
CA ARG A 734 -23.21 -21.76 27.74
C ARG A 734 -22.49 -22.02 26.41
N LEU A 735 -22.35 -21.01 25.56
CA LEU A 735 -21.79 -21.17 24.22
C LEU A 735 -20.28 -21.38 24.25
N PHE A 736 -19.58 -20.59 25.06
CA PHE A 736 -18.12 -20.56 25.09
C PHE A 736 -17.50 -21.36 26.23
N GLN A 737 -18.33 -21.98 27.09
CA GLN A 737 -17.92 -22.81 28.23
C GLN A 737 -16.97 -22.04 29.17
N LEU A 738 -17.27 -20.76 29.39
CA LEU A 738 -16.47 -19.88 30.24
C LEU A 738 -16.75 -20.16 31.72
N PRO A 739 -15.74 -20.08 32.60
CA PRO A 739 -15.98 -20.09 34.04
C PRO A 739 -16.90 -18.96 34.47
N ASP A 740 -17.89 -19.24 35.32
CA ASP A 740 -18.89 -18.23 35.73
C ASP A 740 -18.24 -17.03 36.46
N ASP A 741 -17.17 -17.30 37.23
CA ASP A 741 -16.39 -16.30 37.98
C ASP A 741 -15.48 -15.43 37.09
N LYS A 742 -15.40 -15.75 35.79
CA LYS A 742 -14.71 -14.94 34.78
C LYS A 742 -15.62 -13.88 34.14
N VAL A 743 -16.95 -14.07 34.24
CA VAL A 743 -17.95 -13.28 33.52
C VAL A 743 -18.75 -12.41 34.49
N ASP A 744 -18.63 -11.09 34.34
CA ASP A 744 -19.32 -10.09 35.14
C ASP A 744 -20.37 -9.34 34.31
N ILE A 745 -21.52 -9.05 34.92
CA ILE A 745 -22.58 -8.27 34.27
C ILE A 745 -22.33 -6.79 34.52
N ILE A 746 -21.93 -6.06 33.48
CA ILE A 746 -21.70 -4.62 33.48
C ILE A 746 -22.70 -4.00 32.49
N PRO A 747 -23.82 -3.43 32.96
CA PRO A 747 -24.82 -2.82 32.08
C PRO A 747 -24.27 -1.58 31.38
N ASN A 748 -24.84 -1.20 30.23
CA ASN A 748 -24.52 0.11 29.63
C ASN A 748 -25.21 1.21 30.43
N GLY A 749 -24.49 2.31 30.67
CA GLY A 749 -25.04 3.51 31.31
C GLY A 749 -25.83 4.38 30.34
N ILE A 750 -26.59 5.34 30.88
CA ILE A 750 -27.26 6.36 30.08
C ILE A 750 -27.14 7.75 30.74
N HIS A 751 -26.74 8.75 29.96
CA HIS A 751 -26.75 10.14 30.41
C HIS A 751 -28.17 10.71 30.42
N ILE A 752 -28.56 11.33 31.53
CA ILE A 752 -29.87 11.98 31.68
C ILE A 752 -29.74 13.48 31.35
N PRO A 753 -30.44 13.99 30.32
CA PRO A 753 -30.38 15.40 29.95
C PRO A 753 -30.80 16.33 31.11
N GLY A 754 -30.05 17.43 31.33
CA GLY A 754 -30.38 18.47 32.31
C GLY A 754 -29.69 18.37 33.68
N ARG A 755 -28.71 17.48 33.85
CA ARG A 755 -27.95 17.29 35.11
C ARG A 755 -26.46 17.68 35.03
N SER A 756 -25.99 18.17 33.89
CA SER A 756 -24.58 18.52 33.66
C SER A 756 -24.31 20.00 33.94
N GLY A 757 -23.95 20.35 35.19
CA GLY A 757 -23.51 21.70 35.58
C GLY A 757 -23.39 21.85 37.10
N GLY A 758 -22.24 22.35 37.56
CA GLY A 758 -21.79 22.33 38.97
C GLY A 758 -22.49 23.27 39.96
N ASP A 759 -23.77 23.59 39.79
CA ASP A 759 -24.55 24.39 40.75
C ASP A 759 -25.85 23.71 41.24
N GLY A 760 -26.12 22.47 40.81
CA GLY A 760 -27.24 21.67 41.31
C GLY A 760 -28.63 22.20 40.91
N ARG A 761 -28.72 23.17 40.00
CA ARG A 761 -30.00 23.62 39.43
C ARG A 761 -30.22 22.97 38.06
N PRO A 762 -31.22 22.09 37.91
CA PRO A 762 -31.45 21.46 36.63
C PRO A 762 -32.06 22.46 35.62
N GLU A 763 -31.55 22.49 34.39
CA GLU A 763 -31.93 23.43 33.31
C GLU A 763 -33.44 23.51 33.02
N TRP A 764 -34.22 22.49 33.40
CA TRP A 764 -35.68 22.50 33.25
C TRP A 764 -36.36 23.53 34.17
N GLN A 765 -35.79 23.84 35.35
CA GLN A 765 -36.31 24.89 36.24
C GLN A 765 -36.14 26.28 35.61
N ASP A 766 -34.99 26.51 34.97
CA ASP A 766 -34.62 27.77 34.34
C ASP A 766 -35.41 28.06 33.03
N ARG A 767 -35.88 26.99 32.37
CA ARG A 767 -36.81 27.08 31.22
C ARG A 767 -38.28 27.15 31.65
N MET A 768 -38.66 26.51 32.75
CA MET A 768 -40.01 26.59 33.33
C MET A 768 -40.35 28.00 33.82
N GLU A 769 -39.40 28.69 34.48
CA GLU A 769 -39.59 30.08 34.94
C GLU A 769 -39.66 31.09 33.78
N ARG A 770 -39.02 30.80 32.63
CA ARG A 770 -39.00 31.69 31.47
C ARG A 770 -40.20 31.56 30.52
N TYR A 771 -40.81 30.37 30.40
CA TYR A 771 -41.83 30.11 29.36
C TYR A 771 -43.12 29.41 29.84
N GLY A 772 -43.20 28.99 31.10
CA GLY A 772 -44.36 28.26 31.63
C GLY A 772 -44.37 26.77 31.22
N ALA A 773 -44.80 25.91 32.16
CA ALA A 773 -44.70 24.45 32.10
C ALA A 773 -45.32 23.76 30.86
N GLY A 774 -46.26 24.42 30.16
CA GLY A 774 -46.95 23.86 29.00
C GLY A 774 -46.40 24.27 27.63
N ALA A 775 -45.57 25.32 27.54
CA ALA A 775 -45.32 25.98 26.25
C ALA A 775 -44.26 25.29 25.38
N VAL A 776 -43.15 24.80 25.97
CA VAL A 776 -42.00 24.28 25.20
C VAL A 776 -42.23 22.86 24.67
N VAL A 777 -42.88 21.98 25.44
CA VAL A 777 -43.25 20.61 25.00
C VAL A 777 -44.37 20.66 23.95
N SER A 778 -45.27 21.66 24.04
CA SER A 778 -46.36 21.83 23.09
C SER A 778 -45.88 22.25 21.69
N ASP A 779 -44.81 23.03 21.59
CA ASP A 779 -44.36 23.58 20.30
C ASP A 779 -43.72 22.50 19.40
N ALA A 780 -42.90 21.59 19.94
CA ALA A 780 -42.30 20.51 19.16
C ALA A 780 -43.32 19.46 18.70
N ARG A 781 -44.23 19.03 19.60
CA ARG A 781 -45.28 18.05 19.25
C ARG A 781 -46.24 18.62 18.21
N ASN A 782 -46.74 19.85 18.42
CA ASN A 782 -47.69 20.49 17.50
C ASN A 782 -47.07 20.83 16.13
N ARG A 783 -45.74 20.89 16.02
CA ARG A 783 -45.03 21.05 14.74
C ARG A 783 -44.96 19.77 13.91
N TRP A 784 -44.97 18.61 14.55
CA TRP A 784 -44.73 17.32 13.88
C TRP A 784 -45.95 16.42 13.78
N PHE A 785 -46.92 16.58 14.69
CA PHE A 785 -48.05 15.66 14.83
C PHE A 785 -49.36 16.42 15.05
N ASP A 786 -50.46 15.84 14.58
CA ASP A 786 -51.79 16.40 14.80
C ASP A 786 -52.21 16.22 16.27
N PRO A 787 -52.93 17.17 16.89
CA PRO A 787 -53.30 17.10 18.30
C PRO A 787 -54.09 15.84 18.71
N GLY A 788 -54.80 15.22 17.77
CA GLY A 788 -55.58 14.01 17.98
C GLY A 788 -54.80 12.70 17.78
N ASP A 789 -53.57 12.75 17.30
CA ASP A 789 -52.76 11.56 17.06
C ASP A 789 -52.15 11.02 18.36
N ARG A 790 -52.07 9.69 18.45
CA ARG A 790 -51.36 8.94 19.49
C ARG A 790 -50.09 8.35 18.89
N ILE A 791 -48.94 8.92 19.22
CA ILE A 791 -47.68 8.65 18.53
C ILE A 791 -46.95 7.49 19.19
N ILE A 792 -46.77 6.42 18.41
CA ILE A 792 -45.95 5.25 18.72
C ILE A 792 -44.58 5.46 18.07
N LEU A 793 -43.51 5.34 18.85
CA LEU A 793 -42.15 5.50 18.37
C LEU A 793 -41.38 4.18 18.39
N PHE A 794 -40.76 3.85 17.26
CA PHE A 794 -39.64 2.92 17.19
C PHE A 794 -38.38 3.70 16.83
N VAL A 795 -37.30 3.52 17.61
CA VAL A 795 -35.97 4.04 17.30
C VAL A 795 -34.99 2.87 17.24
N GLY A 796 -34.26 2.71 16.13
CA GLY A 796 -33.24 1.67 16.02
C GLY A 796 -32.83 1.32 14.60
N ARG A 797 -31.83 0.44 14.48
CA ARG A 797 -31.36 -0.06 13.18
C ARG A 797 -32.45 -0.90 12.51
N LEU A 798 -32.67 -0.73 11.21
CA LEU A 798 -33.69 -1.48 10.46
C LEU A 798 -33.12 -2.82 9.96
N VAL A 799 -33.06 -3.78 10.88
CA VAL A 799 -32.57 -5.16 10.70
C VAL A 799 -33.57 -6.15 11.33
N TYR A 800 -33.49 -7.43 10.95
CA TYR A 800 -34.56 -8.41 11.19
C TYR A 800 -34.76 -8.68 12.68
N GLU A 801 -33.67 -8.76 13.42
CA GLU A 801 -33.62 -9.00 14.85
C GLU A 801 -34.27 -7.89 15.69
N LYS A 802 -34.48 -6.68 15.12
CA LYS A 802 -35.16 -5.58 15.81
C LYS A 802 -36.68 -5.63 15.71
N GLY A 803 -37.22 -6.57 14.94
CA GLY A 803 -38.63 -6.96 15.00
C GLY A 803 -39.63 -5.92 14.47
N VAL A 804 -39.19 -4.89 13.73
CA VAL A 804 -40.08 -3.84 13.17
C VAL A 804 -41.21 -4.45 12.35
N GLN A 805 -40.96 -5.56 11.66
CA GLN A 805 -41.96 -6.32 10.92
C GLN A 805 -43.14 -6.78 11.79
N VAL A 806 -42.90 -7.14 13.05
CA VAL A 806 -43.92 -7.58 14.01
C VAL A 806 -44.78 -6.38 14.44
N LEU A 807 -44.14 -5.22 14.63
CA LEU A 807 -44.85 -3.97 14.95
C LEU A 807 -45.71 -3.49 13.78
N LEU A 808 -45.22 -3.58 12.55
CA LEU A 808 -46.01 -3.27 11.35
C LEU A 808 -47.26 -4.14 11.25
N ASP A 809 -47.12 -5.45 11.49
CA ASP A 809 -48.25 -6.39 11.47
C ASP A 809 -49.23 -6.18 12.63
N ALA A 810 -48.78 -5.60 13.75
CA ALA A 810 -49.63 -5.29 14.89
C ALA A 810 -50.48 -4.03 14.68
N MET A 811 -50.05 -3.11 13.79
CA MET A 811 -50.71 -1.82 13.58
C MET A 811 -52.19 -1.90 13.19
N PRO A 812 -52.65 -2.83 12.31
CA PRO A 812 -54.07 -2.97 12.01
C PRO A 812 -54.92 -3.25 13.25
N SER A 813 -54.49 -4.16 14.13
CA SER A 813 -55.18 -4.47 15.39
C SER A 813 -55.16 -3.30 16.37
N VAL A 814 -54.06 -2.55 16.42
CA VAL A 814 -53.95 -1.31 17.22
C VAL A 814 -54.92 -0.24 16.71
N LEU A 815 -54.94 0.02 15.39
CA LEU A 815 -55.83 1.02 14.77
C LEU A 815 -57.31 0.69 14.93
N ALA A 816 -57.67 -0.59 14.98
CA ALA A 816 -59.05 -1.01 15.21
C ALA A 816 -59.57 -0.58 16.60
N ARG A 817 -58.68 -0.42 17.59
CA ARG A 817 -59.04 -0.02 18.96
C ARG A 817 -58.67 1.42 19.30
N VAL A 818 -57.60 1.94 18.70
CA VAL A 818 -57.11 3.32 18.85
C VAL A 818 -56.98 3.95 17.45
N PRO A 819 -58.07 4.47 16.86
CA PRO A 819 -58.06 4.99 15.47
C PRO A 819 -57.11 6.18 15.25
N GLY A 820 -56.74 6.89 16.31
CA GLY A 820 -55.77 7.99 16.28
C GLY A 820 -54.30 7.54 16.35
N ALA A 821 -54.00 6.24 16.45
CA ALA A 821 -52.62 5.78 16.55
C ALA A 821 -51.82 6.06 15.27
N LYS A 822 -50.56 6.50 15.43
CA LYS A 822 -49.63 6.77 14.33
C LYS A 822 -48.25 6.24 14.70
N LEU A 823 -47.65 5.44 13.83
CA LEU A 823 -46.34 4.83 14.05
C LEU A 823 -45.24 5.64 13.35
N VAL A 824 -44.25 6.07 14.11
CA VAL A 824 -43.03 6.73 13.63
C VAL A 824 -41.86 5.76 13.79
N ILE A 825 -41.17 5.49 12.68
CA ILE A 825 -40.00 4.62 12.61
C ILE A 825 -38.79 5.50 12.30
N ALA A 826 -37.93 5.70 13.30
CA ALA A 826 -36.69 6.45 13.19
C ALA A 826 -35.49 5.48 13.15
N GLY A 827 -34.73 5.53 12.07
CA GLY A 827 -33.57 4.69 11.87
C GLY A 827 -33.25 4.39 10.40
N ALA A 828 -32.08 3.82 10.18
CA ALA A 828 -31.62 3.35 8.89
C ALA A 828 -31.21 1.88 8.98
N GLY A 829 -31.24 1.17 7.86
CA GLY A 829 -30.80 -0.22 7.79
C GLY A 829 -31.22 -0.91 6.50
N PRO A 830 -30.63 -2.07 6.20
CA PRO A 830 -30.81 -2.77 4.92
C PRO A 830 -32.26 -3.21 4.68
N MET A 831 -33.07 -3.38 5.73
CA MET A 831 -34.46 -3.80 5.58
C MET A 831 -35.44 -2.67 5.25
N ARG A 832 -35.02 -1.41 5.16
CA ARG A 832 -35.91 -0.26 4.98
C ARG A 832 -36.94 -0.47 3.87
N GLY A 833 -36.48 -0.80 2.65
CA GLY A 833 -37.38 -0.99 1.51
C GLY A 833 -38.35 -2.18 1.68
N THR A 834 -37.92 -3.25 2.35
CA THR A 834 -38.79 -4.40 2.66
C THR A 834 -39.85 -4.04 3.71
N LEU A 835 -39.48 -3.24 4.72
CA LEU A 835 -40.40 -2.78 5.75
C LEU A 835 -41.41 -1.76 5.20
N GLU A 836 -41.00 -0.85 4.33
CA GLU A 836 -41.90 0.10 3.66
C GLU A 836 -42.93 -0.62 2.78
N ARG A 837 -42.53 -1.66 2.03
CA ARG A 837 -43.46 -2.51 1.28
C ARG A 837 -44.46 -3.24 2.20
N ARG A 838 -43.95 -3.87 3.26
CA ARG A 838 -44.81 -4.55 4.25
C ARG A 838 -45.80 -3.57 4.90
N ALA A 839 -45.38 -2.35 5.21
CA ALA A 839 -46.26 -1.31 5.76
C ALA A 839 -47.40 -0.91 4.80
N ALA A 840 -47.17 -0.96 3.49
CA ALA A 840 -48.22 -0.74 2.49
C ALA A 840 -49.20 -1.92 2.43
N GLU A 841 -48.71 -3.15 2.62
CA GLU A 841 -49.50 -4.40 2.56
C GLU A 841 -50.42 -4.60 3.78
N THR A 842 -50.12 -3.99 4.94
CA THR A 842 -50.93 -4.13 6.17
C THR A 842 -52.27 -3.39 6.11
N GLY A 843 -52.49 -2.51 5.13
CA GLY A 843 -53.63 -1.59 5.10
C GLY A 843 -53.53 -0.40 6.08
N ALA A 844 -52.48 -0.37 6.92
CA ALA A 844 -52.22 0.69 7.90
C ALA A 844 -51.20 1.74 7.41
N GLY A 845 -50.68 1.62 6.19
CA GLY A 845 -49.58 2.45 5.67
C GLY A 845 -49.78 3.97 5.80
N HIS A 846 -51.01 4.46 5.68
CA HIS A 846 -51.35 5.89 5.85
C HIS A 846 -51.12 6.43 7.28
N ARG A 847 -50.93 5.56 8.26
CA ARG A 847 -50.64 5.87 9.67
C ARG A 847 -49.21 5.52 10.08
N ILE A 848 -48.35 5.15 9.12
CA ILE A 848 -46.97 4.71 9.38
C ILE A 848 -46.01 5.67 8.66
N SER A 849 -45.00 6.16 9.36
CA SER A 849 -44.05 7.15 8.83
C SER A 849 -42.60 6.73 9.09
N PHE A 850 -41.79 6.66 8.05
CA PHE A 850 -40.36 6.34 8.13
C PHE A 850 -39.53 7.62 8.05
N TRP A 851 -38.89 8.01 9.15
CA TRP A 851 -38.14 9.26 9.26
C TRP A 851 -36.67 9.13 8.85
N GLY A 852 -36.17 7.91 8.68
CA GLY A 852 -34.75 7.70 8.40
C GLY A 852 -33.85 7.98 9.59
N PHE A 853 -32.56 8.22 9.33
CA PHE A 853 -31.61 8.57 10.38
C PHE A 853 -31.88 9.99 10.89
N ILE A 854 -31.91 10.16 12.21
CA ILE A 854 -32.14 11.44 12.89
C ILE A 854 -30.96 11.74 13.82
N ASP A 855 -30.60 13.03 13.95
CA ASP A 855 -29.57 13.47 14.89
C ASP A 855 -30.03 13.38 16.35
N ASP A 856 -29.09 13.49 17.30
CA ASP A 856 -29.39 13.34 18.73
C ASP A 856 -30.33 14.43 19.26
N GLU A 857 -30.27 15.66 18.75
CA GLU A 857 -31.17 16.75 19.15
C GLU A 857 -32.62 16.44 18.74
N THR A 858 -32.82 16.02 17.49
CA THR A 858 -34.12 15.60 16.96
C THR A 858 -34.62 14.36 17.68
N LYS A 859 -33.74 13.39 17.96
CA LYS A 859 -34.08 12.18 18.73
C LYS A 859 -34.56 12.52 20.14
N SER A 860 -33.86 13.40 20.87
CA SER A 860 -34.29 13.83 22.21
C SER A 860 -35.66 14.53 22.17
N ARG A 861 -35.87 15.46 21.23
CA ARG A 861 -37.17 16.12 21.04
C ARG A 861 -38.27 15.13 20.63
N LEU A 862 -37.93 14.12 19.85
CA LEU A 862 -38.89 13.11 19.40
C LEU A 862 -39.34 12.25 20.56
N TYR A 863 -38.43 11.80 21.43
CA TYR A 863 -38.82 11.12 22.67
C TYR A 863 -39.77 11.99 23.49
N GLU A 864 -39.52 13.30 23.64
CA GLU A 864 -40.43 14.21 24.34
C GLU A 864 -41.81 14.33 23.68
N ALA A 865 -41.88 14.26 22.35
CA ALA A 865 -43.08 14.48 21.56
C ALA A 865 -44.00 13.26 21.39
N VAL A 866 -43.55 12.04 21.75
CA VAL A 866 -44.33 10.80 21.55
C VAL A 866 -45.10 10.34 22.79
N ASP A 867 -46.11 9.49 22.59
CA ASP A 867 -46.96 8.91 23.64
C ASP A 867 -46.46 7.56 24.14
N LEU A 868 -45.87 6.74 23.26
CA LEU A 868 -45.42 5.37 23.59
C LEU A 868 -44.18 4.98 22.77
N CYS A 869 -43.20 4.34 23.39
CA CYS A 869 -42.08 3.71 22.69
C CYS A 869 -42.28 2.19 22.57
N VAL A 870 -41.96 1.60 21.42
CA VAL A 870 -42.15 0.16 21.19
C VAL A 870 -40.89 -0.45 20.59
N PHE A 871 -40.36 -1.48 21.25
CA PHE A 871 -39.13 -2.18 20.87
C PHE A 871 -39.38 -3.69 20.76
N PRO A 872 -39.92 -4.16 19.61
CA PRO A 872 -40.42 -5.53 19.41
C PRO A 872 -39.31 -6.54 19.05
N SER A 873 -38.09 -6.35 19.58
CA SER A 873 -36.90 -7.09 19.17
C SER A 873 -37.09 -8.62 19.30
N LEU A 874 -36.59 -9.36 18.32
CA LEU A 874 -36.45 -10.82 18.39
C LEU A 874 -35.17 -11.22 19.15
N TYR A 875 -34.12 -10.41 19.01
CA TYR A 875 -32.88 -10.52 19.78
C TYR A 875 -32.40 -9.11 20.15
N GLU A 876 -32.14 -8.88 21.44
CA GLU A 876 -31.65 -7.61 21.95
C GLU A 876 -30.68 -7.85 23.11
N PRO A 877 -29.36 -7.73 22.94
CA PRO A 877 -28.40 -7.98 24.01
C PRO A 877 -28.60 -7.12 25.26
N PHE A 878 -28.99 -5.85 25.07
CA PHE A 878 -29.21 -4.89 26.15
C PHE A 878 -30.45 -4.01 25.98
N GLY A 879 -30.54 -3.25 24.87
CA GLY A 879 -31.65 -2.33 24.62
C GLY A 879 -31.41 -0.89 25.09
N ILE A 880 -30.34 -0.24 24.63
CA ILE A 880 -30.04 1.18 24.97
C ILE A 880 -31.21 2.11 24.63
N VAL A 881 -31.93 1.87 23.53
CA VAL A 881 -33.09 2.68 23.12
C VAL A 881 -34.26 2.59 24.11
N ALA A 882 -34.41 1.45 24.81
CA ALA A 882 -35.38 1.33 25.88
C ALA A 882 -34.93 2.15 27.10
N LEU A 883 -33.65 2.14 27.45
CA LEU A 883 -33.11 3.04 28.49
C LEU A 883 -33.28 4.52 28.15
N GLU A 884 -33.09 4.91 26.89
CA GLU A 884 -33.34 6.29 26.42
C GLU A 884 -34.82 6.68 26.60
N ALA A 885 -35.75 5.78 26.28
CA ALA A 885 -37.18 5.99 26.49
C ALA A 885 -37.52 6.14 27.98
N MET A 886 -36.97 5.26 28.83
CA MET A 886 -37.14 5.32 30.29
C MET A 886 -36.56 6.62 30.87
N ALA A 887 -35.36 7.03 30.43
CA ALA A 887 -34.73 8.29 30.82
C ALA A 887 -35.54 9.52 30.38
N SER A 888 -36.28 9.41 29.27
CA SER A 888 -37.18 10.45 28.75
C SER A 888 -38.59 10.40 29.36
N ARG A 889 -38.81 9.55 30.38
CA ARG A 889 -40.11 9.32 31.03
C ARG A 889 -41.20 8.91 30.04
N LYS A 890 -40.85 8.05 29.09
CA LYS A 890 -41.79 7.54 28.09
C LYS A 890 -42.24 6.13 28.47
N PRO A 891 -43.57 5.85 28.44
CA PRO A 891 -44.06 4.49 28.52
C PRO A 891 -43.44 3.64 27.41
N LEU A 892 -43.21 2.35 27.68
CA LEU A 892 -42.60 1.44 26.73
C LEU A 892 -43.22 0.05 26.72
N VAL A 893 -43.35 -0.52 25.51
CA VAL A 893 -43.59 -1.95 25.27
C VAL A 893 -42.33 -2.55 24.66
N VAL A 894 -41.77 -3.57 25.28
CA VAL A 894 -40.58 -4.28 24.81
C VAL A 894 -40.91 -5.75 24.56
N SER A 895 -40.11 -6.45 23.77
CA SER A 895 -40.19 -7.91 23.73
C SER A 895 -39.51 -8.55 24.94
N ASP A 896 -40.06 -9.67 25.42
CA ASP A 896 -39.50 -10.49 26.51
C ASP A 896 -38.31 -11.33 26.00
N THR A 897 -37.25 -10.67 25.55
CA THR A 897 -36.04 -11.29 25.03
C THR A 897 -34.80 -10.52 25.45
N GLY A 898 -33.68 -11.23 25.56
CA GLY A 898 -32.37 -10.64 25.79
C GLY A 898 -32.32 -9.69 27.01
N GLY A 899 -31.57 -8.59 26.88
CA GLY A 899 -31.45 -7.58 27.92
C GLY A 899 -32.71 -6.74 28.15
N LEU A 900 -33.67 -6.73 27.22
CA LEU A 900 -34.97 -6.07 27.44
C LEU A 900 -35.77 -6.78 28.54
N ALA A 901 -35.68 -8.12 28.59
CA ALA A 901 -36.34 -8.93 29.61
C ALA A 901 -35.81 -8.64 31.02
N ASP A 902 -34.52 -8.31 31.14
CA ASP A 902 -33.86 -7.89 32.38
C ASP A 902 -34.15 -6.42 32.72
N LEU A 903 -34.24 -5.57 31.70
CA LEU A 903 -34.41 -4.13 31.83
C LEU A 903 -35.83 -3.74 32.26
N VAL A 904 -36.87 -4.46 31.81
CA VAL A 904 -38.28 -4.15 32.08
C VAL A 904 -38.94 -5.23 32.93
N GLU A 905 -39.56 -4.82 34.02
CA GLU A 905 -40.44 -5.63 34.86
C GLU A 905 -41.90 -5.47 34.40
N HIS A 906 -42.44 -6.54 33.81
CA HIS A 906 -43.75 -6.55 33.15
C HIS A 906 -44.88 -6.06 34.07
N GLY A 907 -45.62 -5.05 33.61
CA GLY A 907 -46.74 -4.43 34.34
C GLY A 907 -46.32 -3.48 35.47
N SER A 908 -45.03 -3.37 35.76
CA SER A 908 -44.50 -2.45 36.78
C SER A 908 -43.91 -1.20 36.13
N ASP A 909 -42.85 -1.34 35.35
CA ASP A 909 -42.11 -0.22 34.72
C ASP A 909 -42.21 -0.24 33.17
N GLY A 910 -43.08 -1.09 32.64
CA GLY A 910 -43.40 -1.19 31.21
C GLY A 910 -44.07 -2.53 30.92
N TYR A 911 -44.42 -2.78 29.65
CA TYR A 911 -44.94 -4.08 29.24
C TYR A 911 -43.94 -4.90 28.45
N LYS A 912 -43.98 -6.21 28.68
CA LYS A 912 -43.24 -7.22 27.92
C LYS A 912 -44.19 -8.04 27.06
N ALA A 913 -44.02 -7.95 25.74
CA ALA A 913 -44.72 -8.77 24.76
C ALA A 913 -43.92 -10.03 24.42
N LEU A 914 -44.61 -11.12 24.06
CA LEU A 914 -43.93 -12.34 23.60
C LEU A 914 -43.15 -12.06 22.30
N PRO A 915 -41.86 -12.42 22.21
CA PRO A 915 -41.04 -12.17 21.01
C PRO A 915 -41.67 -12.78 19.76
N GLY A 916 -41.82 -11.98 18.70
CA GLY A 916 -42.41 -12.41 17.43
C GLY A 916 -43.94 -12.55 17.43
N HIS A 917 -44.63 -12.33 18.55
CA HIS A 917 -46.07 -12.57 18.67
C HIS A 917 -46.89 -11.28 18.47
N VAL A 918 -47.41 -11.10 17.26
CA VAL A 918 -48.16 -9.89 16.82
C VAL A 918 -49.30 -9.52 17.77
N GLU A 919 -50.15 -10.47 18.15
CA GLU A 919 -51.31 -10.18 19.01
C GLU A 919 -50.92 -9.76 20.43
N SER A 920 -49.80 -10.27 20.96
CA SER A 920 -49.32 -9.91 22.30
C SER A 920 -48.79 -8.48 22.27
N LEU A 921 -48.05 -8.11 21.22
CA LEU A 921 -47.57 -6.76 21.01
C LEU A 921 -48.74 -5.77 20.83
N ALA A 922 -49.70 -6.09 19.97
CA ALA A 922 -50.88 -5.25 19.71
C ALA A 922 -51.71 -5.02 20.99
N TRP A 923 -51.87 -6.04 21.82
CA TRP A 923 -52.58 -5.96 23.10
C TRP A 923 -51.95 -4.91 24.02
N HIS A 924 -50.65 -5.05 24.34
CA HIS A 924 -49.97 -4.17 25.27
C HIS A 924 -49.81 -2.73 24.74
N VAL A 925 -49.62 -2.58 23.42
CA VAL A 925 -49.60 -1.26 22.78
C VAL A 925 -50.96 -0.58 22.93
N THR A 926 -52.05 -1.30 22.65
CA THR A 926 -53.41 -0.76 22.79
C THR A 926 -53.70 -0.34 24.23
N GLU A 927 -53.31 -1.17 25.20
CA GLU A 927 -53.57 -0.94 26.61
C GLU A 927 -52.93 0.37 27.10
N LEU A 928 -51.63 0.56 26.84
CA LEU A 928 -50.92 1.79 27.25
C LEU A 928 -51.43 3.04 26.54
N LEU A 929 -51.89 2.92 25.28
CA LEU A 929 -52.49 4.04 24.58
C LEU A 929 -53.91 4.38 25.06
N SER A 930 -54.62 3.40 25.63
CA SER A 930 -55.99 3.55 26.11
C SER A 930 -56.07 4.05 27.55
N ASP A 931 -55.03 3.81 28.37
CA ASP A 931 -54.91 4.30 29.75
C ASP A 931 -53.63 5.14 29.97
N PRO A 932 -53.68 6.45 29.65
CA PRO A 932 -52.53 7.34 29.83
C PRO A 932 -52.09 7.51 31.30
N ALA A 933 -52.98 7.30 32.26
CA ALA A 933 -52.65 7.44 33.68
C ALA A 933 -51.79 6.27 34.14
N ALA A 934 -52.21 5.03 33.84
CA ALA A 934 -51.40 3.85 34.10
C ALA A 934 -50.05 3.91 33.35
N ALA A 935 -50.05 4.38 32.10
CA ALA A 935 -48.83 4.56 31.32
C ALA A 935 -47.86 5.56 31.97
N ALA A 936 -48.37 6.68 32.49
CA ALA A 936 -47.57 7.68 33.20
C ALA A 936 -46.94 7.11 34.47
N GLU A 937 -47.69 6.35 35.27
CA GLU A 937 -47.16 5.71 36.48
C GLU A 937 -46.03 4.71 36.17
N MET A 938 -46.20 3.87 35.13
CA MET A 938 -45.15 2.95 34.70
C MET A 938 -43.89 3.69 34.25
N SER A 939 -44.05 4.77 33.46
CA SER A 939 -42.93 5.57 32.99
C SER A 939 -42.18 6.28 34.12
N ALA A 940 -42.86 6.65 35.22
CA ALA A 940 -42.24 7.23 36.40
C ALA A 940 -41.37 6.20 37.14
N ARG A 941 -41.90 4.98 37.36
CA ARG A 941 -41.14 3.87 37.96
C ARG A 941 -39.93 3.48 37.11
N ALA A 942 -40.09 3.44 35.79
CA ALA A 942 -39.01 3.22 34.84
C ALA A 942 -37.90 4.27 34.98
N TYR A 943 -38.26 5.55 35.07
CA TYR A 943 -37.31 6.64 35.26
C TYR A 943 -36.54 6.54 36.58
N GLU A 944 -37.20 6.17 37.69
CA GLU A 944 -36.55 5.93 38.98
C GLU A 944 -35.55 4.76 38.93
N LYS A 945 -35.86 3.71 38.18
CA LYS A 945 -34.96 2.57 37.94
C LYS A 945 -33.70 3.00 37.17
N VAL A 946 -33.85 3.84 36.15
CA VAL A 946 -32.71 4.41 35.40
C VAL A 946 -31.78 5.18 36.34
N LEU A 947 -32.35 6.06 37.18
CA LEU A 947 -31.58 6.87 38.13
C LEU A 947 -30.77 6.06 39.14
N SER A 948 -31.24 4.87 39.51
CA SER A 948 -30.62 4.06 40.57
C SER A 948 -29.66 2.99 40.05
N LYS A 949 -29.93 2.41 38.87
CA LYS A 949 -29.18 1.23 38.37
C LYS A 949 -28.32 1.49 37.14
N TYR A 950 -28.60 2.52 36.37
CA TYR A 950 -27.97 2.75 35.06
C TYR A 950 -27.21 4.09 34.99
N ASP A 951 -26.83 4.62 36.16
CA ASP A 951 -25.97 5.79 36.28
C ASP A 951 -24.54 5.48 35.78
N PRO A 952 -24.04 6.18 34.74
CA PRO A 952 -22.71 5.94 34.19
C PRO A 952 -21.59 6.03 35.22
N ALA A 953 -21.70 6.91 36.23
CA ALA A 953 -20.67 7.07 37.25
C ALA A 953 -20.55 5.83 38.15
N ALA A 954 -21.69 5.24 38.55
CA ALA A 954 -21.73 4.01 39.34
C ALA A 954 -21.24 2.79 38.55
N ILE A 955 -21.53 2.74 37.25
CA ILE A 955 -21.04 1.67 36.35
C ILE A 955 -19.51 1.78 36.18
N ALA A 956 -19.01 2.99 35.94
CA ALA A 956 -17.57 3.24 35.81
C ALA A 956 -16.80 2.90 37.09
N GLU A 957 -17.39 3.12 38.27
CA GLU A 957 -16.82 2.68 39.55
C GLU A 957 -16.64 1.16 39.63
N GLN A 958 -17.66 0.41 39.23
CA GLN A 958 -17.58 -1.06 39.19
C GLN A 958 -16.48 -1.51 38.23
N VAL A 959 -16.42 -0.93 37.03
CA VAL A 959 -15.38 -1.25 36.03
C VAL A 959 -13.98 -0.93 36.55
N GLN A 960 -13.76 0.24 37.16
CA GLN A 960 -12.48 0.61 37.77
C GLN A 960 -12.04 -0.40 38.84
N ALA A 961 -12.97 -0.88 39.68
CA ALA A 961 -12.66 -1.89 40.68
C ALA A 961 -12.18 -3.22 40.06
N HIS A 962 -12.61 -3.57 38.84
CA HIS A 962 -12.05 -4.70 38.09
C HIS A 962 -10.66 -4.37 37.53
N TYR A 963 -10.47 -3.18 36.96
CA TYR A 963 -9.15 -2.75 36.45
C TYR A 963 -8.09 -2.72 37.55
N ASP A 964 -8.43 -2.19 38.72
CA ASP A 964 -7.50 -2.06 39.86
C ASP A 964 -7.10 -3.42 40.44
N ARG A 965 -8.01 -4.40 40.41
CA ARG A 965 -7.72 -5.79 40.78
C ARG A 965 -6.75 -6.44 39.79
N LEU A 966 -6.98 -6.25 38.48
CA LEU A 966 -6.15 -6.85 37.42
C LEU A 966 -4.75 -6.24 37.34
N THR A 967 -4.63 -4.93 37.55
CA THR A 967 -3.36 -4.20 37.50
C THR A 967 -2.59 -4.22 38.82
N GLY A 968 -3.14 -4.85 39.87
CA GLY A 968 -2.50 -4.95 41.18
C GLY A 968 -2.47 -3.65 41.99
N ARG A 969 -3.24 -2.64 41.59
CA ARG A 969 -3.30 -1.32 42.26
C ARG A 969 -3.87 -1.40 43.67
N MET A 970 -4.79 -2.34 43.95
CA MET A 970 -5.30 -2.59 45.31
C MET A 970 -4.24 -3.03 46.32
N ARG A 971 -3.14 -3.70 45.90
CA ARG A 971 -2.08 -4.17 46.82
C ARG A 971 -1.16 -3.04 47.32
N ARG A 972 -1.14 -1.87 46.67
CA ARG A 972 -0.28 -0.73 47.06
C ARG A 972 -0.91 0.21 48.09
N LEU A 973 -2.18 0.00 48.46
CA LEU A 973 -2.92 0.84 49.41
C LEU A 973 -2.94 0.30 50.85
N VAL A 974 -2.31 -0.86 51.13
CA VAL A 974 -2.12 -1.36 52.50
C VAL A 974 -0.67 -1.04 52.92
N PRO A 975 -0.44 -0.19 53.94
CA PRO A 975 0.91 0.01 54.46
C PRO A 975 1.38 -1.30 55.10
N GLU A 976 2.52 -1.84 54.67
CA GLU A 976 3.18 -2.92 55.39
C GLU A 976 3.48 -2.48 56.84
N PRO A 977 3.28 -3.35 57.85
CA PRO A 977 3.58 -3.00 59.22
C PRO A 977 5.09 -2.78 59.37
N ILE A 978 5.45 -1.58 59.82
CA ILE A 978 6.81 -1.19 60.16
C ILE A 978 7.35 -2.17 61.20
N MET A 979 8.25 -3.08 60.80
CA MET A 979 9.06 -3.83 61.75
C MET A 979 10.05 -2.87 62.41
N VAL A 980 9.83 -2.59 63.69
CA VAL A 980 10.80 -1.92 64.55
C VAL A 980 11.92 -2.91 64.88
N PRO A 981 13.20 -2.57 64.63
CA PRO A 981 14.31 -3.43 65.04
C PRO A 981 14.44 -3.41 66.57
N GLN A 982 14.39 -4.58 67.21
CA GLN A 982 14.77 -4.72 68.61
C GLN A 982 16.29 -4.54 68.74
N LYS A 983 16.68 -3.83 69.82
CA LYS A 983 18.06 -3.52 70.22
C LYS A 983 18.88 -4.76 70.56
#